data_AF-A0AAV7UD82-F1
#
_entry.id   AF-A0AAV7UD82-F1
#
_cell.length_a   1.000
_cell.length_b   1.000
_cell.length_c   1.000
_cell.angle_alpha   90.00
_cell.angle_beta   90.00
_cell.angle_gamma   90.00
#
_symmetry.space_group_name_H-M   'P 1'
#
loop_
_entity.id
_entity.type
_entity.pdbx_description
1 polymer ?
#
loop_
_entity_poly.entity_id
_entity_poly.type
_entity_poly.pdbx_seq_one_letter_code
_entity_poly.pdbx_strand_id
1 'polypeptide(L)'
;MEHSDGTKNWILVTSPSQSIENRIFGGVYRCEVIPKQTNCKCEKLDSAREKYLQKEYAWPSASLARNSNSVLTCVQHKSVPFRSMTGELNGQCSLFTVGLQNSTSINLSKIVEEGLSSRNRNNNNGNGDDIESRATFSRFGAINQINDAYGNFNNNNNVGGDDDDDESRTEIAIVLDGSGSIEAEDFQRAKDFIYNMMKTFWTKCLECEFAVVQYGTQIRTEFDLRQSQNSQAALRKVQDIKQLYNMTKTASAIQHVMDSIFIEQHGSKKNAKKIIIVLTDGVTFMDERNLTTVISSTQMMNIERYVIGVGNAFSSSKAMVELQLIASDPDDKHLFRVTNYSALDGLLSALQQKLVGIEGTKGDVLQFELAEMGFSSQILNQQSLLFGAVGAFDWSGGLLRYSREKAEDTYEVAFLNETSKDAYSAKYSYLGYSLALMQGRPKNKEPLYVSGAPRHSNTGKVLVFEKDVHSYHLIRRFPGEQVGSYFGSELCPLDVDMDGLTDYLLIGAPFYHIKGEEGRVYVYKFDHQDRFTSVKSLSGQLGYTFARFGFAIASVSDINRDGYADIAIGAPMEVDSDDHSSSGSVYIYNGCSNGILEPWSQRIRAKEVSKGLQFFGQSIASGLDFTGDGYVDITIGALGHMLVLRSRPVVRFTVTARFTPPQVPIMSDHKTVDVQLCFKIESVFENMETQKSRIVYTMDLDIGMMQKRIMFEGTNEPRHTSEILIEHQCASHKLMVLPCKYDCFTSINISVSYSLTVDQMRDLPAPVLDKYTTTQRYFELPYMKDCNNKAVCVAELSLYTGFSEKELVVGDTKNLLMNLSLVNNADNSYLTTLRLTYPRNLQVKKILEPSVSSPSVKCAEPSLETSLLSSVSCKIGYPIFRKSAVNFAITWQLDEAMFPGNFAAFDVNVTSVNEGAIPLTQAKRLPVKHSFTAVLSRPRPVIEVNISQAMNKSREIQYEFNINGENQYGAQLELTIWIPVMIKGIKVTVLKKVQPTQTSTQCNMTDETISRSDKSNDLSPCNTDICQAVKCAIMISKEDIIVHAELNLEALQQVVEEKLDLVVSAEINYNPSLYAALKLSNLKETITVMLLKDRIFLTLPLIIGSAAGGLLLLALIVIIMWKCGFFKRTYKDLRE
;
A
#
# COMPACT_ATOMS: atom_id res chain seq x y z
N MET A 1 13.46 10.63 22.78
CA MET A 1 14.06 9.29 22.91
C MET A 1 14.46 9.07 24.36
N GLU A 2 14.05 7.96 24.97
CA GLU A 2 14.44 7.58 26.32
C GLU A 2 15.82 6.89 26.32
N HIS A 3 16.66 7.14 27.31
CA HIS A 3 18.04 6.66 27.39
C HIS A 3 18.47 6.39 28.84
N SER A 4 19.25 5.33 29.10
CA SER A 4 19.78 5.01 30.43
C SER A 4 21.26 4.65 30.34
N ASP A 5 22.03 5.05 31.35
CA ASP A 5 23.42 4.61 31.54
C ASP A 5 23.59 3.49 32.57
N GLY A 6 22.47 2.92 33.04
CA GLY A 6 22.43 1.92 34.10
C GLY A 6 22.48 2.52 35.51
N THR A 7 22.79 3.80 35.65
CA THR A 7 22.74 4.54 36.92
C THR A 7 21.71 5.65 36.93
N LYS A 8 21.49 6.29 35.78
CA LYS A 8 20.56 7.40 35.57
C LYS A 8 19.80 7.23 34.27
N ASN A 9 18.54 7.68 34.30
CA ASN A 9 17.65 7.70 33.15
C ASN A 9 17.50 9.15 32.65
N TRP A 10 17.53 9.30 31.34
CA TRP A 10 17.52 10.57 30.63
C TRP A 10 16.53 10.50 29.48
N ILE A 11 16.01 11.66 29.10
CA ILE A 11 15.19 11.84 27.90
C ILE A 11 15.93 12.79 26.98
N LEU A 12 16.28 12.31 25.78
CA LEU A 12 16.88 13.11 24.73
C LEU A 12 15.78 13.71 23.86
N VAL A 13 15.79 15.04 23.76
CA VAL A 13 14.79 15.84 23.05
C VAL A 13 15.49 16.69 22.00
N THR A 14 14.96 16.71 20.79
CA THR A 14 15.42 17.62 19.73
C THR A 14 14.55 18.87 19.74
N SER A 15 15.18 20.05 19.68
CA SER A 15 14.47 21.32 19.54
C SER A 15 14.85 21.98 18.22
N PRO A 16 13.91 22.10 17.28
CA PRO A 16 14.20 22.65 15.96
C PRO A 16 14.10 24.19 15.89
N SER A 17 13.87 24.90 16.99
CA SER A 17 13.54 26.33 16.91
C SER A 17 14.75 27.21 16.50
N GLN A 18 14.49 28.11 15.56
CA GLN A 18 15.41 29.12 15.05
C GLN A 18 14.82 30.49 15.39
N SER A 19 15.50 31.27 16.25
CA SER A 19 15.25 32.70 16.36
C SER A 19 16.40 33.43 15.69
N ILE A 20 16.13 33.99 14.50
CA ILE A 20 17.11 34.78 13.74
C ILE A 20 17.49 36.04 14.52
N GLU A 21 16.56 36.62 15.29
CA GLU A 21 16.79 37.79 16.14
C GLU A 21 17.68 37.48 17.37
N ASN A 22 17.57 36.29 17.96
CA ASN A 22 18.29 35.93 19.19
C ASN A 22 19.48 34.97 19.00
N ARG A 23 19.84 34.59 17.76
CA ARG A 23 20.91 33.59 17.45
C ARG A 23 20.73 32.26 18.20
N ILE A 24 19.48 31.85 18.45
CA ILE A 24 19.19 30.55 19.06
C ILE A 24 19.11 29.53 17.92
N PHE A 25 20.07 28.61 17.89
CA PHE A 25 20.11 27.49 16.96
C PHE A 25 19.53 26.24 17.62
N GLY A 26 18.78 25.46 16.84
CA GLY A 26 18.24 24.18 17.28
C GLY A 26 19.33 23.20 17.72
N GLY A 27 18.97 22.22 18.55
CA GLY A 27 19.93 21.27 19.12
C GLY A 27 19.29 20.14 19.91
N VAL A 28 20.13 19.25 20.44
CA VAL A 28 19.73 18.12 21.27
C VAL A 28 19.85 18.51 22.74
N TYR A 29 18.83 18.19 23.53
CA TYR A 29 18.76 18.43 24.96
C TYR A 29 18.67 17.10 25.70
N ARG A 30 19.41 16.98 26.80
CA ARG A 30 19.23 15.90 27.78
C ARG A 30 18.34 16.39 28.91
N CYS A 31 17.28 15.66 29.20
CA CYS A 31 16.32 15.98 30.25
C CYS A 31 16.36 14.89 31.32
N GLU A 32 16.51 15.29 32.57
CA GLU A 32 16.43 14.40 33.74
C GLU A 32 15.04 14.56 34.38
N VAL A 33 14.38 13.43 34.60
CA VAL A 33 13.13 13.37 35.38
C VAL A 33 13.51 13.32 36.85
N ILE A 34 13.15 14.35 37.61
CA ILE A 34 13.46 14.42 39.04
C ILE A 34 12.30 13.78 39.81
N PRO A 35 12.53 12.68 40.56
CA PRO A 35 11.48 12.03 41.34
C PRO A 35 10.79 13.04 42.27
N LYS A 36 9.45 13.01 42.31
CA LYS A 36 8.58 13.89 43.13
C LYS A 36 8.52 15.37 42.71
N GLN A 37 9.12 15.76 41.58
CA GLN A 37 8.93 17.09 40.98
C GLN A 37 8.12 16.99 39.69
N THR A 38 7.32 18.02 39.39
CA THR A 38 6.51 18.09 38.16
C THR A 38 7.30 18.59 36.95
N ASN A 39 8.52 19.09 37.14
CA ASN A 39 9.31 19.72 36.09
C ASN A 39 10.58 18.90 35.82
N CYS A 40 10.84 18.62 34.53
CA CYS A 40 12.10 18.03 34.09
C CYS A 40 13.18 19.10 34.02
N LYS A 41 14.42 18.73 34.35
CA LYS A 41 15.58 19.61 34.13
C LYS A 41 16.24 19.24 32.82
N CYS A 42 16.17 20.14 31.83
CA CYS A 42 16.77 19.93 30.51
C CYS A 42 18.02 20.80 30.33
N GLU A 43 19.10 20.19 29.82
CA GLU A 43 20.37 20.84 29.51
C GLU A 43 20.72 20.56 28.04
N LYS A 44 21.25 21.57 27.32
CA LYS A 44 21.71 21.38 25.94
C LYS A 44 22.93 20.46 25.93
N LEU A 45 22.95 19.51 25.00
CA LEU A 45 24.08 18.61 24.78
C LEU A 45 25.01 19.24 23.73
N ASP A 46 26.11 19.84 24.16
CA ASP A 46 27.08 20.49 23.27
C ASP A 46 27.97 19.45 22.56
N SER A 47 28.04 19.51 21.23
CA SER A 47 29.00 18.71 20.44
C SER A 47 30.41 19.29 20.52
N ALA A 48 31.46 18.44 20.52
CA ALA A 48 32.87 18.87 20.55
C ALA A 48 33.26 19.87 19.45
N ARG A 49 32.49 19.94 18.35
CA ARG A 49 32.73 20.83 17.20
C ARG A 49 31.85 22.09 17.17
N GLU A 50 30.75 22.16 17.95
CA GLU A 50 29.90 23.36 18.03
C GLU A 50 30.66 24.57 18.61
N LYS A 51 31.71 24.35 19.41
CA LYS A 51 32.59 25.42 19.92
C LYS A 51 33.34 26.19 18.81
N TYR A 52 33.47 25.63 17.60
CA TYR A 52 34.22 26.23 16.49
C TYR A 52 33.33 26.74 15.33
N LEU A 53 32.04 26.36 15.29
CA LEU A 53 31.15 26.56 14.14
C LEU A 53 30.15 27.73 14.28
N GLN A 54 30.41 28.71 15.16
CA GLN A 54 29.52 29.87 15.43
C GLN A 54 29.21 30.79 14.23
N LYS A 55 29.62 30.45 12.99
CA LYS A 55 29.42 31.27 11.78
C LYS A 55 28.56 30.64 10.69
N GLU A 56 28.11 29.39 10.80
CA GLU A 56 27.39 28.69 9.73
C GLU A 56 26.01 28.15 10.15
N TYR A 57 25.06 28.15 9.20
CA TYR A 57 23.63 27.90 9.42
C TYR A 57 23.33 26.39 9.52
N ALA A 58 23.39 25.81 10.72
CA ALA A 58 22.89 24.47 10.98
C ALA A 58 21.35 24.44 10.91
N TRP A 59 20.78 23.43 10.23
CA TRP A 59 19.33 23.25 10.15
C TRP A 59 18.82 22.37 11.28
N PRO A 60 17.55 22.53 11.68
CA PRO A 60 17.10 22.06 12.98
C PRO A 60 16.58 20.61 13.00
N SER A 61 16.60 19.91 11.85
CA SER A 61 16.20 18.51 11.78
C SER A 61 17.31 17.63 12.36
N ALA A 62 16.99 16.91 13.43
CA ALA A 62 17.91 16.03 14.11
C ALA A 62 17.31 14.63 14.28
N SER A 63 18.02 13.59 13.84
CA SER A 63 17.67 12.20 14.12
C SER A 63 18.43 11.68 15.33
N LEU A 64 17.78 10.83 16.11
CA LEU A 64 18.33 10.21 17.31
C LEU A 64 18.23 8.69 17.17
N ALA A 65 19.30 7.99 17.50
CA ALA A 65 19.31 6.53 17.60
C ALA A 65 20.11 6.08 18.82
N ARG A 66 19.79 4.90 19.37
CA ARG A 66 20.52 4.32 20.50
C ARG A 66 20.66 2.80 20.37
N ASN A 67 21.67 2.28 21.06
CA ASN A 67 21.75 0.87 21.45
C ASN A 67 22.21 0.78 22.91
N SER A 68 22.53 -0.41 23.40
CA SER A 68 22.99 -0.63 24.78
C SER A 68 24.30 0.08 25.15
N ASN A 69 25.10 0.52 24.18
CA ASN A 69 26.47 1.01 24.39
C ASN A 69 26.72 2.44 23.89
N SER A 70 25.81 3.02 23.12
CA SER A 70 26.05 4.28 22.42
C SER A 70 24.76 4.98 22.02
N VAL A 71 24.87 6.30 21.86
CA VAL A 71 23.81 7.19 21.40
C VAL A 71 24.32 7.95 20.18
N LEU A 72 23.56 7.95 19.11
CA LEU A 72 23.88 8.64 17.87
C LEU A 72 22.92 9.80 17.68
N THR A 73 23.47 10.96 17.38
CA THR A 73 22.69 12.15 17.02
C THR A 73 23.16 12.66 15.67
N CYS A 74 22.26 12.86 14.71
CA CYS A 74 22.59 13.43 13.41
C CYS A 74 21.82 14.72 13.20
N VAL A 75 22.50 15.77 12.73
CA VAL A 75 21.89 17.07 12.42
C VAL A 75 22.18 17.42 10.97
N GLN A 76 21.20 18.01 10.28
CA GLN A 76 21.40 18.44 8.90
C GLN A 76 22.20 19.73 8.84
N HIS A 77 23.30 19.70 8.11
CA HIS A 77 24.27 20.78 8.02
C HIS A 77 24.37 21.28 6.58
N LYS A 78 24.21 22.59 6.40
CA LYS A 78 24.48 23.23 5.11
C LYS A 78 25.93 23.69 5.08
N SER A 79 26.76 23.08 4.25
CA SER A 79 28.15 23.50 4.01
C SER A 79 28.29 24.12 2.64
N VAL A 80 29.24 25.04 2.51
CA VAL A 80 29.76 25.46 1.20
C VAL A 80 31.24 25.08 1.20
N PRO A 81 31.64 24.03 0.48
CA PRO A 81 33.04 23.63 0.39
C PRO A 81 33.91 24.81 -0.07
N PHE A 82 35.13 24.90 0.46
CA PHE A 82 36.07 25.95 0.05
C PHE A 82 36.39 25.77 -1.44
N ARG A 83 35.87 26.67 -2.29
CA ARG A 83 35.90 26.68 -3.79
C ARG A 83 34.69 26.07 -4.52
N SER A 84 33.62 25.68 -3.83
CA SER A 84 32.33 25.35 -4.48
C SER A 84 31.37 26.54 -4.43
N MET A 85 30.50 26.65 -5.44
CA MET A 85 29.37 27.58 -5.45
C MET A 85 28.04 26.95 -5.03
N THR A 86 27.94 25.63 -5.10
CA THR A 86 26.74 24.90 -4.69
C THR A 86 26.86 24.64 -3.20
N GLY A 87 25.82 25.04 -2.46
CA GLY A 87 25.72 24.68 -1.06
C GLY A 87 25.32 23.21 -0.98
N GLU A 88 26.10 22.42 -0.26
CA GLU A 88 25.78 21.05 0.09
C GLU A 88 24.82 21.03 1.27
N LEU A 89 23.95 20.03 1.32
CA LEU A 89 23.10 19.75 2.47
C LEU A 89 23.25 18.29 2.86
N ASN A 90 23.99 18.04 3.93
CA ASN A 90 24.32 16.70 4.39
C ASN A 90 24.33 16.62 5.92
N GLY A 91 24.22 15.41 6.45
CA GLY A 91 24.22 15.21 7.90
C GLY A 91 25.60 15.24 8.51
N GLN A 92 25.67 15.89 9.66
CA GLN A 92 26.77 15.74 10.60
C GLN A 92 26.28 14.96 11.81
N CYS A 93 26.92 13.83 12.09
CA CYS A 93 26.55 12.98 13.22
C CYS A 93 27.58 13.04 14.34
N SER A 94 27.13 12.79 15.56
CA SER A 94 27.96 12.65 16.76
C SER A 94 27.55 11.36 17.46
N LEU A 95 28.52 10.47 17.65
CA LEU A 95 28.34 9.21 18.39
C LEU A 95 28.87 9.40 19.81
N PHE A 96 27.96 9.34 20.78
CA PHE A 96 28.21 9.48 22.20
C PHE A 96 28.34 8.12 22.88
N THR A 97 29.20 8.04 23.88
CA THR A 97 29.18 6.95 24.88
C THR A 97 27.87 6.97 25.67
N VAL A 98 27.51 5.85 26.31
CA VAL A 98 26.30 5.74 27.15
C VAL A 98 26.14 6.89 28.17
N GLY A 99 27.21 7.35 28.82
CA GLY A 99 27.16 8.47 29.77
C GLY A 99 27.03 9.88 29.16
N LEU A 100 26.89 10.00 27.83
CA LEU A 100 26.78 11.27 27.09
C LEU A 100 27.95 12.26 27.28
N GLN A 101 29.15 11.79 27.64
CA GLN A 101 30.31 12.65 27.91
C GLN A 101 31.31 12.76 26.75
N ASN A 102 31.59 11.64 26.05
CA ASN A 102 32.56 11.61 24.95
C ASN A 102 31.82 11.43 23.62
N SER A 103 32.05 12.34 22.68
CA SER A 103 31.45 12.31 21.34
C SER A 103 32.53 12.17 20.26
N THR A 104 32.39 11.23 19.36
CA THR A 104 33.14 11.21 18.09
C THR A 104 32.28 11.84 17.00
N SER A 105 32.78 12.90 16.35
CA SER A 105 32.08 13.52 15.22
C SER A 105 32.32 12.71 13.94
N ILE A 106 31.24 12.41 13.24
CA ILE A 106 31.19 11.70 11.98
C ILE A 106 30.70 12.70 10.93
N ASN A 107 31.56 13.08 10.00
CA ASN A 107 31.18 13.91 8.87
C ASN A 107 30.86 13.02 7.67
N LEU A 108 29.58 12.90 7.33
CA LEU A 108 29.13 11.94 6.33
C LEU A 108 29.53 12.34 4.90
N SER A 109 29.66 13.64 4.60
CA SER A 109 30.13 14.09 3.28
C SER A 109 31.56 13.60 2.99
N LYS A 110 32.47 13.78 3.96
CA LYS A 110 33.86 13.30 3.85
C LYS A 110 33.96 11.79 3.70
N ILE A 111 33.11 11.03 4.39
CA ILE A 111 33.14 9.56 4.32
C ILE A 111 32.79 9.07 2.91
N VAL A 112 31.87 9.74 2.23
CA VAL A 112 31.52 9.39 0.85
C VAL A 112 32.62 9.82 -0.12
N GLU A 113 33.20 11.01 0.04
CA GLU A 113 34.36 11.47 -0.76
C GLU A 113 35.59 10.53 -0.62
N GLU A 114 35.94 10.16 0.61
CA GLU A 114 37.09 9.30 0.93
C GLU A 114 36.84 7.82 0.57
N GLY A 115 35.59 7.35 0.69
CA GLY A 115 35.18 6.03 0.24
C GLY A 115 35.26 5.89 -1.28
N LEU A 116 34.70 6.85 -2.02
CA LEU A 116 34.67 6.84 -3.49
C LEU A 116 36.07 6.95 -4.11
N SER A 117 36.99 7.71 -3.51
CA SER A 117 38.36 7.89 -4.02
C SER A 117 39.27 6.66 -3.88
N SER A 118 38.92 5.68 -3.02
CA SER A 118 39.68 4.43 -2.86
C SER A 118 39.40 3.36 -3.94
N ARG A 119 38.40 3.59 -4.81
CA ARG A 119 38.01 2.69 -5.90
C ARG A 119 39.04 2.62 -7.04
N ASN A 120 39.85 3.67 -7.23
CA ASN A 120 40.80 3.79 -8.36
C ASN A 120 42.14 3.07 -8.16
N ARG A 121 42.32 2.23 -7.13
CA ARG A 121 43.61 1.54 -6.88
C ARG A 121 43.64 0.03 -7.13
N ASN A 122 42.50 -0.67 -7.30
CA ASN A 122 42.49 -2.14 -7.16
C ASN A 122 41.87 -2.98 -8.30
N ASN A 123 41.62 -2.46 -9.50
CA ASN A 123 41.08 -3.26 -10.60
C ASN A 123 42.01 -3.34 -11.83
N ASN A 124 43.00 -4.22 -11.77
CA ASN A 124 43.64 -4.83 -12.94
C ASN A 124 43.50 -6.36 -12.82
N ASN A 125 42.40 -6.90 -13.33
CA ASN A 125 42.30 -8.25 -13.91
C ASN A 125 40.90 -8.48 -14.48
N GLY A 126 40.83 -8.72 -15.79
CA GLY A 126 39.59 -8.95 -16.52
C GLY A 126 39.07 -10.38 -16.44
N ASN A 127 37.75 -10.51 -16.40
CA ASN A 127 36.94 -11.35 -17.30
C ASN A 127 35.44 -11.09 -17.06
N GLY A 128 34.67 -11.18 -18.14
CA GLY A 128 33.28 -10.70 -18.22
C GLY A 128 32.20 -11.60 -17.65
N ASP A 129 31.02 -10.98 -17.59
CA ASP A 129 29.66 -11.50 -17.40
C ASP A 129 29.33 -12.16 -16.05
N ASP A 130 29.06 -11.31 -15.05
CA ASP A 130 27.98 -11.46 -14.05
C ASP A 130 27.79 -10.12 -13.30
N ILE A 131 26.55 -9.61 -13.22
CA ILE A 131 26.23 -8.33 -12.55
C ILE A 131 26.15 -8.59 -11.03
N GLU A 132 27.31 -8.57 -10.37
CA GLU A 132 27.46 -8.51 -8.91
C GLU A 132 27.83 -7.07 -8.47
N SER A 133 27.07 -6.54 -7.52
CA SER A 133 27.38 -5.29 -6.80
C SER A 133 28.56 -5.50 -5.85
N ARG A 134 29.78 -5.50 -6.38
CA ARG A 134 31.02 -5.60 -5.61
C ARG A 134 31.53 -4.21 -5.22
N ALA A 135 31.52 -3.90 -3.93
CA ALA A 135 32.26 -2.76 -3.36
C ALA A 135 32.74 -3.11 -1.94
N THR A 136 33.72 -4.01 -1.83
CA THR A 136 34.51 -4.21 -0.61
C THR A 136 35.64 -3.17 -0.58
N PHE A 137 35.57 -2.24 0.38
CA PHE A 137 36.61 -1.23 0.63
C PHE A 137 37.60 -1.74 1.67
N SER A 138 38.89 -1.84 1.32
CA SER A 138 39.96 -2.15 2.30
C SER A 138 41.13 -1.18 2.15
N ARG A 139 41.67 -0.79 3.31
CA ARG A 139 42.81 0.08 3.64
C ARG A 139 42.58 1.60 3.70
N PHE A 140 42.42 2.11 4.92
CA PHE A 140 42.92 3.43 5.34
C PHE A 140 43.56 3.36 6.73
N GLY A 141 44.84 3.74 6.83
CA GLY A 141 45.52 3.90 8.10
C GLY A 141 45.21 5.26 8.73
N ALA A 142 45.08 5.28 10.06
CA ALA A 142 44.85 6.46 10.87
C ALA A 142 45.96 7.51 10.75
N ILE A 143 45.60 8.80 10.76
CA ILE A 143 46.53 9.90 11.05
C ILE A 143 45.96 10.76 12.18
N ASN A 144 46.60 10.63 13.35
CA ASN A 144 46.70 11.64 14.38
C ASN A 144 48.12 12.28 14.28
N GLN A 145 48.21 13.59 14.54
CA GLN A 145 49.42 14.44 14.58
C GLN A 145 49.95 14.84 13.18
N ILE A 146 50.34 16.09 12.87
CA ILE A 146 51.32 16.97 13.53
C ILE A 146 51.11 18.43 13.08
N ASN A 147 51.27 19.38 14.02
CA ASN A 147 51.53 20.80 13.78
C ASN A 147 52.97 21.02 13.25
N ASP A 148 53.17 22.07 12.47
CA ASP A 148 54.43 22.78 12.19
C ASP A 148 55.12 22.59 10.83
N ALA A 149 55.59 23.75 10.37
CA ALA A 149 56.78 24.02 9.58
C ALA A 149 56.67 24.18 8.04
N TYR A 150 56.76 25.46 7.66
CA TYR A 150 57.39 25.99 6.45
C TYR A 150 58.62 25.19 5.96
N GLY A 151 58.78 25.08 4.63
CA GLY A 151 60.10 25.18 3.98
C GLY A 151 60.48 24.12 2.93
N ASN A 152 60.70 24.61 1.71
CA ASN A 152 61.72 24.22 0.71
C ASN A 152 61.73 22.86 -0.01
N PHE A 153 61.56 22.96 -1.35
CA PHE A 153 62.44 22.47 -2.44
C PHE A 153 63.15 21.11 -2.29
N ASN A 154 62.86 20.14 -3.18
CA ASN A 154 63.62 19.90 -4.42
C ASN A 154 63.24 18.60 -5.17
N ASN A 155 63.40 18.69 -6.49
CA ASN A 155 63.32 17.69 -7.56
C ASN A 155 63.95 16.31 -7.29
N ASN A 156 63.37 15.23 -7.86
CA ASN A 156 63.91 14.56 -9.06
C ASN A 156 63.18 13.24 -9.45
N ASN A 157 62.89 13.16 -10.76
CA ASN A 157 62.99 12.01 -11.68
C ASN A 157 61.92 10.90 -11.74
N ASN A 158 61.12 11.00 -12.82
CA ASN A 158 60.96 10.04 -13.92
C ASN A 158 60.70 8.56 -13.62
N VAL A 159 59.45 8.13 -13.86
CA VAL A 159 58.96 7.06 -14.77
C VAL A 159 57.45 7.37 -14.93
N GLY A 160 56.79 7.53 -16.08
CA GLY A 160 56.95 6.98 -17.42
C GLY A 160 55.75 6.09 -17.74
N GLY A 161 54.75 6.60 -18.47
CA GLY A 161 53.81 5.79 -19.27
C GLY A 161 52.39 5.65 -18.73
N ASP A 162 51.51 6.54 -19.21
CA ASP A 162 50.13 6.33 -19.70
C ASP A 162 49.32 5.15 -19.15
N ASP A 163 48.24 5.49 -18.43
CA ASP A 163 46.86 5.09 -18.75
C ASP A 163 45.92 6.07 -18.03
N ASP A 164 45.48 7.10 -18.78
CA ASP A 164 44.66 8.22 -18.32
C ASP A 164 43.23 7.78 -17.96
N ASP A 165 42.82 8.15 -16.74
CA ASP A 165 41.46 8.09 -16.21
C ASP A 165 40.45 8.87 -17.07
N ASP A 166 39.28 8.26 -17.28
CA ASP A 166 38.14 8.80 -18.04
C ASP A 166 37.27 9.71 -17.16
N GLU A 167 37.83 10.85 -16.71
CA GLU A 167 37.07 11.98 -16.15
C GLU A 167 36.64 12.93 -17.29
N SER A 168 35.35 13.26 -17.37
CA SER A 168 34.79 14.11 -18.42
C SER A 168 35.15 15.60 -18.23
N ARG A 169 36.38 15.98 -18.60
CA ARG A 169 36.86 17.38 -18.59
C ARG A 169 36.13 18.23 -19.65
N THR A 170 36.05 19.54 -19.43
CA THR A 170 35.43 20.48 -20.38
C THR A 170 36.47 21.42 -20.98
N GLU A 171 36.57 21.44 -22.31
CA GLU A 171 37.50 22.27 -23.06
C GLU A 171 36.75 23.36 -23.82
N ILE A 172 37.08 24.63 -23.54
CA ILE A 172 36.35 25.79 -24.08
C ILE A 172 37.29 26.61 -24.94
N ALA A 173 37.08 26.60 -26.25
CA ALA A 173 37.78 27.44 -27.21
C ALA A 173 36.96 28.71 -27.51
N ILE A 174 37.51 29.88 -27.16
CA ILE A 174 36.90 31.18 -27.43
C ILE A 174 37.46 31.70 -28.76
N VAL A 175 36.58 31.91 -29.72
CA VAL A 175 36.89 32.48 -31.03
C VAL A 175 36.49 33.95 -31.01
N LEU A 176 37.49 34.82 -30.86
CA LEU A 176 37.34 36.26 -30.70
C LEU A 176 37.53 36.97 -32.05
N ASP A 177 36.49 37.68 -32.47
CA ASP A 177 36.58 38.57 -33.63
C ASP A 177 37.42 39.80 -33.28
N GLY A 178 38.53 39.98 -33.98
CA GLY A 178 39.40 41.14 -33.92
C GLY A 178 39.51 41.85 -35.26
N SER A 179 38.49 41.72 -36.13
CA SER A 179 38.45 42.30 -37.46
C SER A 179 38.30 43.83 -37.44
N GLY A 180 38.28 44.43 -38.63
CA GLY A 180 38.19 45.88 -38.80
C GLY A 180 36.79 46.46 -38.60
N SER A 181 35.75 45.63 -38.45
CA SER A 181 34.38 46.09 -38.16
C SER A 181 34.17 46.44 -36.69
N ILE A 182 35.05 45.98 -35.80
CA ILE A 182 34.97 46.20 -34.35
C ILE A 182 35.84 47.41 -33.97
N GLU A 183 35.26 48.40 -33.31
CA GLU A 183 35.98 49.55 -32.77
C GLU A 183 36.90 49.16 -31.62
N ALA A 184 38.00 49.90 -31.41
CA ALA A 184 39.01 49.55 -30.39
C ALA A 184 38.43 49.49 -28.96
N GLU A 185 37.46 50.35 -28.64
CA GLU A 185 36.78 50.33 -27.34
C GLU A 185 35.89 49.08 -27.17
N ASP A 186 35.23 48.64 -28.23
CA ASP A 186 34.36 47.47 -28.23
C ASP A 186 35.19 46.18 -28.18
N PHE A 187 36.34 46.14 -28.85
CA PHE A 187 37.31 45.05 -28.72
C PHE A 187 37.85 44.94 -27.29
N GLN A 188 38.08 46.07 -26.61
CA GLN A 188 38.48 46.07 -25.20
C GLN A 188 37.36 45.51 -24.30
N ARG A 189 36.09 45.85 -24.56
CA ARG A 189 34.94 45.27 -23.82
C ARG A 189 34.79 43.78 -24.07
N ALA A 190 35.07 43.31 -25.29
CA ALA A 190 35.10 41.89 -25.61
C ALA A 190 36.17 41.14 -24.79
N LYS A 191 37.37 41.71 -24.65
CA LYS A 191 38.44 41.19 -23.79
C LYS A 191 38.05 41.18 -22.31
N ASP A 192 37.43 42.26 -21.83
CA ASP A 192 36.98 42.35 -20.44
C ASP A 192 35.89 41.32 -20.14
N PHE A 193 34.97 41.09 -21.08
CA PHE A 193 33.98 40.02 -21.00
C PHE A 193 34.62 38.64 -20.93
N ILE A 194 35.59 38.34 -21.81
CA ILE A 194 36.33 37.06 -21.78
C ILE A 194 37.09 36.91 -20.45
N TYR A 195 37.78 37.96 -20.00
CA TYR A 195 38.49 37.96 -18.72
C TYR A 195 37.54 37.66 -17.56
N ASN A 196 36.41 38.36 -17.49
CA ASN A 196 35.41 38.16 -16.44
C ASN A 196 34.75 36.79 -16.54
N MET A 197 34.49 36.29 -17.75
CA MET A 197 33.96 34.96 -18.00
C MET A 197 34.91 33.89 -17.51
N MET A 198 36.17 33.90 -17.98
CA MET A 198 37.18 32.93 -17.57
C MET A 198 37.46 33.00 -16.07
N LYS A 199 37.60 34.20 -15.50
CA LYS A 199 37.77 34.40 -14.05
C LYS A 199 36.59 33.82 -13.27
N THR A 200 35.36 34.02 -13.75
CA THR A 200 34.15 33.51 -13.12
C THR A 200 34.02 32.00 -13.29
N PHE A 201 34.38 31.44 -14.44
CA PHE A 201 34.29 30.01 -14.72
C PHE A 201 35.34 29.22 -13.94
N TRP A 202 36.57 29.70 -13.83
CA TRP A 202 37.59 29.05 -12.98
C TRP A 202 37.25 29.08 -11.49
N THR A 203 36.34 29.96 -11.04
CA THR A 203 35.79 29.87 -9.67
C THR A 203 34.71 28.80 -9.50
N LYS A 204 34.24 28.17 -10.60
CA LYS A 204 33.02 27.33 -10.65
C LYS A 204 33.24 25.95 -11.27
N CYS A 205 34.24 25.82 -12.15
CA CYS A 205 34.60 24.59 -12.87
C CYS A 205 36.12 24.42 -12.79
N LEU A 206 36.59 23.51 -11.92
CA LEU A 206 38.02 23.27 -11.67
C LEU A 206 38.69 22.50 -12.82
N GLU A 207 37.90 21.79 -13.63
CA GLU A 207 38.35 20.98 -14.77
C GLU A 207 38.12 21.67 -16.13
N CYS A 208 37.78 22.96 -16.12
CA CYS A 208 37.60 23.74 -17.35
C CYS A 208 38.93 24.31 -17.85
N GLU A 209 39.35 23.88 -19.04
CA GLU A 209 40.50 24.45 -19.74
C GLU A 209 40.01 25.37 -20.87
N PHE A 210 40.68 26.51 -21.01
CA PHE A 210 40.33 27.55 -21.97
C PHE A 210 41.42 27.74 -23.01
N ALA A 211 41.01 27.98 -24.25
CA ALA A 211 41.88 28.50 -25.30
C ALA A 211 41.25 29.78 -25.88
N VAL A 212 42.08 30.72 -26.31
CA VAL A 212 41.60 31.93 -27.00
C VAL A 212 42.28 32.02 -28.36
N VAL A 213 41.46 32.03 -29.41
CA VAL A 213 41.87 32.22 -30.79
C VAL A 213 41.26 33.53 -31.28
N GLN A 214 42.09 34.47 -31.71
CA GLN A 214 41.65 35.70 -32.34
C GLN A 214 41.77 35.60 -33.85
N TYR A 215 40.85 36.22 -34.59
CA TYR A 215 40.96 36.36 -36.05
C TYR A 215 40.80 37.80 -36.53
N GLY A 216 41.44 38.11 -37.66
CA GLY A 216 41.46 39.40 -38.34
C GLY A 216 42.18 39.27 -39.67
N THR A 217 43.16 40.14 -39.93
CA THR A 217 44.16 39.98 -41.01
C THR A 217 44.78 38.57 -41.07
N GLN A 218 45.02 37.99 -39.89
CA GLN A 218 45.52 36.64 -39.68
C GLN A 218 44.71 35.94 -38.58
N ILE A 219 44.91 34.62 -38.41
CA ILE A 219 44.37 33.87 -37.27
C ILE A 219 45.51 33.65 -36.29
N ARG A 220 45.31 33.98 -35.01
CA ARG A 220 46.33 33.87 -33.97
C ARG A 220 45.77 33.17 -32.74
N THR A 221 46.39 32.06 -32.34
CA THR A 221 46.19 31.46 -31.02
C THR A 221 46.90 32.34 -29.98
N GLU A 222 46.13 32.99 -29.11
CA GLU A 222 46.68 33.84 -28.03
C GLU A 222 47.23 32.97 -26.89
N PHE A 223 46.53 31.87 -26.59
CA PHE A 223 47.02 30.74 -25.80
C PHE A 223 46.18 29.49 -26.06
N ASP A 224 46.79 28.33 -25.87
CA ASP A 224 46.18 27.01 -26.01
C ASP A 224 45.73 26.41 -24.65
N LEU A 225 45.13 25.22 -24.68
CA LEU A 225 44.59 24.54 -23.51
C LEU A 225 45.69 24.22 -22.49
N ARG A 226 46.89 23.82 -22.93
CA ARG A 226 48.04 23.59 -22.04
C ARG A 226 48.43 24.86 -21.26
N GLN A 227 48.45 26.00 -21.93
CA GLN A 227 48.78 27.29 -21.29
C GLN A 227 47.66 27.79 -20.36
N SER A 228 46.46 27.23 -20.45
CA SER A 228 45.33 27.49 -19.56
C SER A 228 45.54 27.00 -18.12
N GLN A 229 46.44 26.04 -17.89
CA GLN A 229 46.67 25.44 -16.57
C GLN A 229 47.14 26.48 -15.53
N ASN A 230 47.76 27.57 -15.97
CA ASN A 230 48.05 28.72 -15.12
C ASN A 230 47.02 29.83 -15.36
N SER A 231 45.91 29.76 -14.61
CA SER A 231 44.77 30.68 -14.75
C SER A 231 45.16 32.16 -14.63
N GLN A 232 46.08 32.51 -13.70
CA GLN A 232 46.53 33.90 -13.56
C GLN A 232 47.34 34.39 -14.77
N ALA A 233 48.19 33.54 -15.35
CA ALA A 233 48.95 33.88 -16.55
C ALA A 233 48.03 33.98 -17.78
N ALA A 234 47.07 33.08 -17.92
CA ALA A 234 46.09 33.10 -18.99
C ALA A 234 45.16 34.34 -18.91
N LEU A 235 44.69 34.72 -17.73
CA LEU A 235 43.92 35.97 -17.53
C LEU A 235 44.69 37.21 -17.97
N ARG A 236 45.99 37.29 -17.64
CA ARG A 236 46.85 38.40 -18.09
C ARG A 236 46.99 38.40 -19.61
N LYS A 237 47.20 37.24 -20.22
CA LYS A 237 47.27 37.11 -21.68
C LYS A 237 46.02 37.66 -22.36
N VAL A 238 44.82 37.40 -21.83
CA VAL A 238 43.56 37.96 -22.36
C VAL A 238 43.60 39.50 -22.37
N GLN A 239 44.05 40.11 -21.29
CA GLN A 239 44.14 41.58 -21.19
C GLN A 239 45.21 42.17 -22.12
N ASP A 240 46.24 41.40 -22.47
CA ASP A 240 47.33 41.83 -23.35
C ASP A 240 47.05 41.60 -24.85
N ILE A 241 45.92 40.97 -25.21
CA ILE A 241 45.53 40.73 -26.61
C ILE A 241 45.45 42.05 -27.38
N LYS A 242 46.13 42.10 -28.53
CA LYS A 242 46.08 43.22 -29.50
C LYS A 242 45.20 42.86 -30.69
N GLN A 243 44.32 43.79 -31.06
CA GLN A 243 43.40 43.67 -32.20
C GLN A 243 44.17 43.53 -33.54
N LEU A 244 43.67 42.67 -34.43
CA LEU A 244 44.33 42.33 -35.71
C LEU A 244 43.82 43.14 -36.92
N TYR A 245 42.63 43.73 -36.83
CA TYR A 245 41.93 44.55 -37.82
C TYR A 245 41.67 43.88 -39.19
N ASN A 246 41.03 44.62 -40.10
CA ASN A 246 40.85 44.38 -41.55
C ASN A 246 39.85 43.28 -41.99
N MET A 247 40.13 41.99 -41.78
CA MET A 247 39.37 40.87 -42.39
C MET A 247 38.54 40.09 -41.36
N THR A 248 37.45 39.45 -41.77
CA THR A 248 36.54 38.70 -40.87
C THR A 248 36.53 37.22 -41.26
N LYS A 249 37.61 36.51 -40.89
CA LYS A 249 37.91 35.11 -41.27
C LYS A 249 37.29 34.07 -40.31
N THR A 250 35.98 34.14 -40.09
CA THR A 250 35.27 33.31 -39.10
C THR A 250 35.31 31.80 -39.41
N ALA A 251 35.13 31.40 -40.66
CA ALA A 251 35.15 29.98 -41.05
C ALA A 251 36.54 29.38 -40.91
N SER A 252 37.57 30.12 -41.32
CA SER A 252 38.96 29.70 -41.13
C SER A 252 39.38 29.67 -39.66
N ALA A 253 38.88 30.61 -38.83
CA ALA A 253 39.17 30.62 -37.39
C ALA A 253 38.57 29.42 -36.66
N ILE A 254 37.32 29.06 -36.98
CA ILE A 254 36.66 27.87 -36.44
C ILE A 254 37.40 26.59 -36.86
N GLN A 255 37.84 26.51 -38.12
CA GLN A 255 38.66 25.38 -38.56
C GLN A 255 39.99 25.33 -37.79
N HIS A 256 40.64 26.47 -37.56
CA HIS A 256 41.91 26.54 -36.82
C HIS A 256 41.78 25.99 -35.39
N VAL A 257 40.62 26.17 -34.74
CA VAL A 257 40.34 25.53 -33.44
C VAL A 257 40.41 24.00 -33.55
N MET A 258 39.86 23.42 -34.60
CA MET A 258 39.93 21.97 -34.83
C MET A 258 41.34 21.49 -35.12
N ASP A 259 42.04 22.21 -36.01
CA ASP A 259 43.34 21.77 -36.52
C ASP A 259 44.48 22.02 -35.53
N SER A 260 44.32 22.96 -34.60
CA SER A 260 45.41 23.45 -33.73
C SER A 260 45.08 23.54 -32.24
N ILE A 261 43.82 23.57 -31.81
CA ILE A 261 43.46 23.67 -30.38
C ILE A 261 42.98 22.33 -29.84
N PHE A 262 41.99 21.72 -30.48
CA PHE A 262 41.43 20.42 -30.08
C PHE A 262 42.29 19.24 -30.56
N ILE A 263 43.61 19.36 -30.38
CA ILE A 263 44.60 18.31 -30.63
C ILE A 263 45.43 18.06 -29.36
N GLU A 264 45.85 16.81 -29.14
CA GLU A 264 46.57 16.39 -27.93
C GLU A 264 47.88 17.16 -27.71
N GLN A 265 48.56 17.54 -28.80
CA GLN A 265 49.80 18.32 -28.75
C GLN A 265 49.63 19.70 -28.08
N HIS A 266 48.42 20.26 -28.10
CA HIS A 266 48.07 21.56 -27.53
C HIS A 266 47.21 21.47 -26.26
N GLY A 267 47.11 20.28 -25.67
CA GLY A 267 46.47 20.05 -24.36
C GLY A 267 45.09 19.39 -24.43
N SER A 268 44.52 19.20 -25.61
CA SER A 268 43.19 18.57 -25.73
C SER A 268 43.21 17.08 -25.40
N LYS A 269 42.14 16.58 -24.80
CA LYS A 269 41.92 15.18 -24.43
C LYS A 269 40.84 14.56 -25.32
N LYS A 270 40.98 13.26 -25.60
CA LYS A 270 40.10 12.53 -26.52
C LYS A 270 38.64 12.49 -26.05
N ASN A 271 38.42 12.30 -24.74
CA ASN A 271 37.09 12.13 -24.13
C ASN A 271 36.54 13.40 -23.45
N ALA A 272 37.19 14.56 -23.60
CA ALA A 272 36.71 15.82 -23.06
C ALA A 272 35.50 16.38 -23.85
N LYS A 273 34.56 17.00 -23.13
CA LYS A 273 33.47 17.80 -23.71
C LYS A 273 34.05 19.06 -24.34
N LYS A 274 33.87 19.23 -25.65
CA LYS A 274 34.44 20.33 -26.43
C LYS A 274 33.39 21.40 -26.73
N ILE A 275 33.71 22.65 -26.39
CA ILE A 275 32.83 23.79 -26.56
C ILE A 275 33.55 24.89 -27.33
N ILE A 276 32.87 25.50 -28.31
CA ILE A 276 33.35 26.70 -29.00
C ILE A 276 32.43 27.87 -28.65
N ILE A 277 33.00 28.99 -28.23
CA ILE A 277 32.27 30.24 -28.02
C ILE A 277 32.75 31.26 -29.04
N VAL A 278 31.91 31.63 -30.00
CA VAL A 278 32.22 32.62 -31.04
C VAL A 278 31.65 33.97 -30.63
N LEU A 279 32.50 34.98 -30.51
CA LEU A 279 32.13 36.37 -30.23
C LEU A 279 32.44 37.22 -31.46
N THR A 280 31.41 37.68 -32.18
CA THR A 280 31.55 38.38 -33.47
C THR A 280 30.41 39.39 -33.68
N ASP A 281 30.67 40.43 -34.47
CA ASP A 281 29.67 41.40 -34.95
C ASP A 281 29.11 41.06 -36.34
N GLY A 282 29.44 39.89 -36.89
CA GLY A 282 28.77 39.28 -38.04
C GLY A 282 29.64 39.12 -39.30
N VAL A 283 29.01 39.28 -40.46
CA VAL A 283 29.34 38.72 -41.80
C VAL A 283 30.81 38.42 -42.07
N THR A 284 31.07 37.16 -42.44
CA THR A 284 32.35 36.70 -43.00
C THR A 284 32.82 37.56 -44.19
N PHE A 285 34.06 38.04 -44.13
CA PHE A 285 34.62 38.95 -45.14
C PHE A 285 36.04 38.54 -45.51
N MET A 286 36.23 38.23 -46.80
CA MET A 286 37.48 37.73 -47.39
C MET A 286 38.04 36.47 -46.69
N ASP A 287 37.16 35.58 -46.28
CA ASP A 287 37.53 34.24 -45.80
C ASP A 287 37.70 33.27 -46.98
N GLU A 288 38.79 32.51 -46.98
CA GLU A 288 39.12 31.53 -48.03
C GLU A 288 38.30 30.25 -47.89
N ARG A 289 37.73 29.99 -46.70
CA ARG A 289 36.93 28.80 -46.40
C ARG A 289 35.45 29.11 -46.39
N ASN A 290 34.65 28.13 -46.81
CA ASN A 290 33.20 28.21 -46.76
C ASN A 290 32.67 27.74 -45.39
N LEU A 291 31.91 28.60 -44.72
CA LEU A 291 31.38 28.33 -43.38
C LEU A 291 30.55 27.05 -43.30
N THR A 292 29.65 26.81 -44.27
CA THR A 292 28.80 25.60 -44.32
C THR A 292 29.65 24.33 -44.37
N THR A 293 30.75 24.35 -45.13
CA THR A 293 31.65 23.18 -45.23
C THR A 293 32.42 22.89 -43.94
N VAL A 294 32.77 23.94 -43.17
CA VAL A 294 33.48 23.78 -41.89
C VAL A 294 32.53 23.23 -40.83
N ILE A 295 31.32 23.78 -40.73
CA ILE A 295 30.32 23.36 -39.73
C ILE A 295 29.79 21.95 -40.00
N SER A 296 29.64 21.56 -41.27
CA SER A 296 29.17 20.20 -41.64
C SER A 296 30.26 19.11 -41.61
N SER A 297 31.49 19.45 -41.20
CA SER A 297 32.59 18.50 -41.12
C SER A 297 32.39 17.44 -40.03
N THR A 298 32.95 16.25 -40.21
CA THR A 298 32.84 15.16 -39.24
C THR A 298 33.48 15.49 -37.88
N GLN A 299 34.49 16.37 -37.88
CA GLN A 299 35.15 16.84 -36.67
C GLN A 299 34.22 17.70 -35.78
N MET A 300 33.14 18.26 -36.34
CA MET A 300 32.15 19.07 -35.62
C MET A 300 31.03 18.27 -34.94
N MET A 301 30.95 16.94 -35.13
CA MET A 301 29.78 16.13 -34.69
C MET A 301 29.58 16.05 -33.17
N ASN A 302 30.56 16.42 -32.34
CA ASN A 302 30.48 16.39 -30.87
C ASN A 302 31.01 17.70 -30.23
N ILE A 303 30.85 18.82 -30.91
CA ILE A 303 31.28 20.13 -30.41
C ILE A 303 30.06 21.03 -30.23
N GLU A 304 29.87 21.49 -29.01
CA GLU A 304 28.79 22.42 -28.66
C GLU A 304 29.23 23.84 -28.99
N ARG A 305 28.46 24.57 -29.81
CA ARG A 305 28.85 25.88 -30.34
C ARG A 305 27.90 26.95 -29.88
N TYR A 306 28.42 27.88 -29.08
CA TYR A 306 27.71 29.06 -28.64
C TYR A 306 28.15 30.28 -29.43
N VAL A 307 27.20 31.09 -29.86
CA VAL A 307 27.45 32.28 -30.66
C VAL A 307 26.90 33.49 -29.93
N ILE A 308 27.76 34.47 -29.71
CA ILE A 308 27.41 35.76 -29.15
C ILE A 308 27.56 36.77 -30.28
N GLY A 309 26.44 37.09 -30.93
CA GLY A 309 26.41 38.15 -31.92
C GLY A 309 26.25 39.51 -31.24
N VAL A 310 26.98 40.52 -31.71
CA VAL A 310 26.98 41.86 -31.11
C VAL A 310 26.59 42.94 -32.11
N GLY A 311 25.68 43.84 -31.73
CA GLY A 311 25.40 45.06 -32.50
C GLY A 311 24.68 44.81 -33.82
N ASN A 312 25.20 45.39 -34.91
CA ASN A 312 24.59 45.36 -36.24
C ASN A 312 24.60 43.97 -36.91
N ALA A 313 25.22 42.97 -36.27
CA ALA A 313 25.17 41.55 -36.64
C ALA A 313 23.74 41.02 -36.87
N PHE A 314 22.73 41.67 -36.28
CA PHE A 314 21.33 41.25 -36.37
C PHE A 314 20.48 42.09 -37.32
N SER A 315 21.02 43.21 -37.83
CA SER A 315 20.30 44.09 -38.77
C SER A 315 20.41 43.60 -40.22
N SER A 316 21.40 42.76 -40.53
CA SER A 316 21.58 42.12 -41.83
C SER A 316 21.04 40.69 -41.82
N SER A 317 20.15 40.37 -42.76
CA SER A 317 19.62 39.00 -42.94
C SER A 317 20.73 37.98 -43.22
N LYS A 318 21.81 38.40 -43.91
CA LYS A 318 22.96 37.54 -44.19
C LYS A 318 23.74 37.19 -42.92
N ALA A 319 23.98 38.18 -42.06
CA ALA A 319 24.70 37.98 -40.81
C ALA A 319 23.92 37.04 -39.86
N MET A 320 22.60 37.20 -39.76
CA MET A 320 21.76 36.32 -38.95
C MET A 320 21.85 34.86 -39.40
N VAL A 321 21.79 34.59 -40.71
CA VAL A 321 21.92 33.23 -41.25
C VAL A 321 23.28 32.62 -40.93
N GLU A 322 24.36 33.41 -41.00
CA GLU A 322 25.71 32.93 -40.65
C GLU A 322 25.83 32.62 -39.14
N LEU A 323 25.26 33.45 -38.27
CA LEU A 323 25.28 33.20 -36.82
C LEU A 323 24.46 31.97 -36.41
N GLN A 324 23.29 31.78 -37.02
CA GLN A 324 22.47 30.57 -36.83
C GLN A 324 23.19 29.32 -37.35
N LEU A 325 23.88 29.43 -38.48
CA LEU A 325 24.67 28.32 -39.03
C LEU A 325 25.83 27.91 -38.11
N ILE A 326 26.44 28.84 -37.39
CA ILE A 326 27.54 28.54 -36.46
C ILE A 326 27.01 27.91 -35.16
N ALA A 327 25.90 28.41 -34.64
CA ALA A 327 25.32 27.95 -33.39
C ALA A 327 24.88 26.47 -33.46
N SER A 328 24.90 25.77 -32.33
CA SER A 328 24.31 24.44 -32.24
C SER A 328 22.78 24.50 -32.14
N ASP A 329 22.08 23.51 -32.67
CA ASP A 329 20.64 23.40 -32.51
C ASP A 329 20.23 23.04 -31.06
N PRO A 330 19.15 23.61 -30.51
CA PRO A 330 18.31 24.63 -31.12
C PRO A 330 18.88 26.06 -30.92
N ASP A 331 18.70 26.92 -31.91
CA ASP A 331 19.23 28.30 -31.96
C ASP A 331 18.89 29.14 -30.73
N ASP A 332 17.68 29.01 -30.18
CA ASP A 332 17.21 29.77 -29.01
C ASP A 332 18.04 29.48 -27.74
N LYS A 333 18.79 28.38 -27.73
CA LYS A 333 19.67 28.01 -26.63
C LYS A 333 21.13 28.40 -26.83
N HIS A 334 21.61 28.47 -28.07
CA HIS A 334 23.04 28.63 -28.37
C HIS A 334 23.39 29.94 -29.08
N LEU A 335 22.41 30.69 -29.59
CA LEU A 335 22.60 32.00 -30.20
C LEU A 335 22.14 33.11 -29.25
N PHE A 336 23.09 33.89 -28.75
CA PHE A 336 22.85 35.04 -27.88
C PHE A 336 22.95 36.34 -28.66
N ARG A 337 21.95 37.22 -28.45
CA ARG A 337 21.86 38.51 -29.12
C ARG A 337 22.08 39.63 -28.13
N VAL A 338 23.09 40.46 -28.36
CA VAL A 338 23.33 41.67 -27.57
C VAL A 338 23.35 42.91 -28.45
N THR A 339 22.75 43.99 -27.96
CA THR A 339 22.58 45.25 -28.72
C THR A 339 23.90 45.99 -28.94
N ASN A 340 24.89 45.79 -28.07
CA ASN A 340 26.24 46.34 -28.16
C ASN A 340 27.15 45.60 -27.15
N TYR A 341 28.46 45.91 -27.19
CA TYR A 341 29.44 45.27 -26.29
C TYR A 341 29.28 45.68 -24.82
N SER A 342 28.52 46.74 -24.48
CA SER A 342 28.22 47.07 -23.07
C SER A 342 27.09 46.23 -22.47
N ALA A 343 26.31 45.51 -23.29
CA ALA A 343 25.26 44.60 -22.82
C ALA A 343 25.78 43.18 -22.49
N LEU A 344 27.07 42.90 -22.73
CA LEU A 344 27.69 41.59 -22.50
C LEU A 344 27.71 41.18 -21.03
N ASP A 345 27.80 42.13 -20.09
CA ASP A 345 27.84 41.86 -18.65
C ASP A 345 26.57 41.13 -18.14
N GLY A 346 25.41 41.42 -18.74
CA GLY A 346 24.14 40.75 -18.41
C GLY A 346 24.05 39.31 -18.93
N LEU A 347 24.90 38.94 -19.90
CA LEU A 347 24.91 37.63 -20.54
C LEU A 347 25.70 36.59 -19.75
N LEU A 348 26.64 37.04 -18.91
CA LEU A 348 27.55 36.16 -18.19
C LEU A 348 26.79 35.15 -17.32
N SER A 349 25.75 35.59 -16.60
CA SER A 349 24.93 34.72 -15.75
C SER A 349 24.15 33.67 -16.56
N ALA A 350 23.68 34.01 -17.76
CA ALA A 350 22.92 33.10 -18.64
C ALA A 350 23.82 32.07 -19.31
N LEU A 351 25.00 32.50 -19.79
CA LEU A 351 26.04 31.61 -20.32
C LEU A 351 26.57 30.68 -19.24
N GLN A 352 26.78 31.19 -18.02
CA GLN A 352 27.23 30.38 -16.89
C GLN A 352 26.21 29.30 -16.50
N GLN A 353 24.92 29.61 -16.41
CA GLN A 353 23.88 28.60 -16.11
C GLN A 353 23.80 27.50 -17.18
N LYS A 354 24.08 27.82 -18.44
CA LYS A 354 24.00 26.86 -19.55
C LYS A 354 25.30 26.06 -19.76
N LEU A 355 26.46 26.69 -19.59
CA LEU A 355 27.77 26.08 -19.82
C LEU A 355 28.29 25.26 -18.64
N VAL A 356 27.96 25.66 -17.41
CA VAL A 356 28.38 24.97 -16.18
C VAL A 356 27.31 23.99 -15.68
N GLY A 357 26.11 24.02 -16.27
CA GLY A 357 24.94 23.32 -15.72
C GLY A 357 24.53 23.90 -14.38
N ILE A 358 23.22 23.95 -14.12
CA ILE A 358 22.76 23.69 -12.76
C ILE A 358 22.64 22.18 -12.73
N GLU A 359 23.36 21.51 -11.81
CA GLU A 359 23.14 20.09 -11.55
C GLU A 359 21.62 19.85 -11.45
N GLY A 360 21.07 19.07 -12.39
CA GLY A 360 19.62 18.90 -12.53
C GLY A 360 18.97 19.34 -13.86
N THR A 361 19.66 19.98 -14.81
CA THR A 361 19.15 20.13 -16.19
C THR A 361 19.91 19.24 -17.17
N LYS A 362 19.32 18.07 -17.50
CA LYS A 362 19.76 17.07 -18.50
C LYS A 362 21.29 17.02 -18.72
N GLY A 363 21.99 16.41 -17.79
CA GLY A 363 23.41 16.08 -17.95
C GLY A 363 24.03 15.56 -16.65
N ASP A 364 23.86 16.31 -15.57
CA ASP A 364 24.50 16.00 -14.28
C ASP A 364 23.48 15.48 -13.27
N VAL A 365 23.74 14.29 -12.72
CA VAL A 365 22.95 13.65 -11.65
C VAL A 365 23.52 14.14 -10.32
N LEU A 366 22.74 14.87 -9.51
CA LEU A 366 23.08 15.12 -8.10
C LEU A 366 23.18 13.77 -7.39
N GLN A 367 24.37 13.33 -7.01
CA GLN A 367 24.57 12.02 -6.40
C GLN A 367 24.42 12.12 -4.88
N PHE A 368 25.23 12.98 -4.24
CA PHE A 368 25.31 13.04 -2.78
C PHE A 368 25.37 14.46 -2.19
N GLU A 369 25.39 15.49 -3.02
CA GLU A 369 25.55 16.90 -2.63
C GLU A 369 24.39 17.37 -1.73
N LEU A 370 23.19 16.85 -1.98
CA LEU A 370 21.96 17.12 -1.23
C LEU A 370 21.43 15.86 -0.53
N ALA A 371 22.30 14.88 -0.23
CA ALA A 371 21.82 13.57 0.24
C ALA A 371 21.09 13.60 1.58
N GLU A 372 21.28 14.64 2.41
CA GLU A 372 20.66 14.75 3.73
C GLU A 372 20.90 13.49 4.57
N MET A 373 22.10 12.92 4.47
CA MET A 373 22.42 11.66 5.14
C MET A 373 22.18 11.77 6.66
N GLY A 374 21.66 10.72 7.29
CA GLY A 374 21.28 10.77 8.69
C GLY A 374 19.95 11.50 8.94
N PHE A 375 19.14 11.74 7.91
CA PHE A 375 17.74 12.16 8.04
C PHE A 375 16.98 11.22 8.97
N SER A 376 17.22 9.93 8.81
CA SER A 376 16.94 8.87 9.77
C SER A 376 18.25 8.14 10.08
N SER A 377 18.35 7.53 11.26
CA SER A 377 19.58 6.84 11.66
C SER A 377 19.29 5.64 12.55
N GLN A 378 20.18 4.65 12.52
CA GLN A 378 20.11 3.48 13.37
C GLN A 378 21.51 2.93 13.69
N ILE A 379 21.68 2.42 14.91
CA ILE A 379 22.94 1.79 15.34
C ILE A 379 22.76 0.28 15.23
N LEU A 380 23.53 -0.37 14.35
CA LEU A 380 23.43 -1.82 14.13
C LEU A 380 24.17 -2.59 15.23
N ASN A 381 25.41 -2.17 15.51
CA ASN A 381 26.25 -2.74 16.56
C ASN A 381 27.30 -1.69 17.00
N GLN A 382 28.29 -2.08 17.82
CA GLN A 382 29.32 -1.14 18.32
C GLN A 382 30.20 -0.51 17.21
N GLN A 383 30.21 -1.08 16.01
CA GLN A 383 31.11 -0.75 14.90
C GLN A 383 30.39 -0.40 13.60
N SER A 384 29.10 -0.70 13.48
CA SER A 384 28.31 -0.47 12.27
C SER A 384 27.09 0.43 12.52
N LEU A 385 26.91 1.42 11.66
CA LEU A 385 25.85 2.42 11.66
C LEU A 385 25.09 2.37 10.33
N LEU A 386 23.83 2.79 10.36
CA LEU A 386 22.97 2.91 9.19
C LEU A 386 22.34 4.30 9.17
N PHE A 387 22.35 4.95 8.01
CA PHE A 387 21.83 6.29 7.80
C PHE A 387 20.88 6.30 6.61
N GLY A 388 19.73 6.97 6.74
CA GLY A 388 18.88 7.29 5.60
C GLY A 388 19.41 8.52 4.88
N ALA A 389 19.41 8.50 3.55
CA ALA A 389 19.91 9.55 2.68
C ALA A 389 18.83 9.95 1.67
N VAL A 390 17.85 10.72 2.13
CA VAL A 390 16.60 11.01 1.39
C VAL A 390 16.82 11.79 0.09
N GLY A 391 17.85 12.63 0.04
CA GLY A 391 18.12 13.50 -1.11
C GLY A 391 19.13 12.93 -2.12
N ALA A 392 19.67 11.73 -1.87
CA ALA A 392 20.63 11.12 -2.78
C ALA A 392 19.99 10.80 -4.14
N PHE A 393 20.77 10.95 -5.22
CA PHE A 393 20.37 10.63 -6.60
C PHE A 393 19.02 11.26 -6.99
N ASP A 394 18.96 12.59 -7.11
CA ASP A 394 17.73 13.35 -7.39
C ASP A 394 16.56 12.99 -6.46
N TRP A 395 16.83 12.92 -5.14
CA TRP A 395 15.84 12.54 -4.12
C TRP A 395 15.17 11.18 -4.35
N SER A 396 15.75 10.30 -5.15
CA SER A 396 15.33 8.89 -5.15
C SER A 396 15.62 8.25 -3.80
N GLY A 397 16.73 8.65 -3.19
CA GLY A 397 17.12 8.33 -1.83
C GLY A 397 17.80 6.96 -1.70
N GLY A 398 18.15 6.60 -0.47
CA GLY A 398 18.81 5.33 -0.17
C GLY A 398 19.28 5.22 1.26
N LEU A 399 20.03 4.16 1.54
CA LEU A 399 20.60 3.87 2.85
C LEU A 399 22.12 3.83 2.76
N LEU A 400 22.79 4.53 3.66
CA LEU A 400 24.24 4.45 3.82
C LEU A 400 24.56 3.62 5.06
N ARG A 401 25.16 2.46 4.87
CA ARG A 401 25.78 1.69 5.94
C ARG A 401 27.24 2.09 6.07
N TYR A 402 27.67 2.31 7.30
CA TYR A 402 29.04 2.63 7.66
C TYR A 402 29.53 1.62 8.71
N SER A 403 30.63 0.92 8.47
CA SER A 403 31.20 -0.06 9.40
C SER A 403 32.70 0.14 9.58
N ARG A 404 33.19 0.03 10.82
CA ARG A 404 34.61 0.16 11.18
C ARG A 404 35.18 -1.19 11.61
N GLU A 405 36.20 -1.70 10.92
CA GLU A 405 36.86 -2.95 11.31
C GLU A 405 38.06 -2.72 12.24
N LYS A 406 38.10 -3.46 13.36
CA LYS A 406 39.15 -3.33 14.40
C LYS A 406 40.54 -3.83 14.00
N ALA A 407 40.65 -4.69 12.99
CA ALA A 407 41.91 -5.38 12.68
C ALA A 407 42.89 -4.52 11.86
N GLU A 408 42.41 -3.57 11.06
CA GLU A 408 43.25 -2.79 10.12
C GLU A 408 42.90 -1.29 10.03
N ASP A 409 42.06 -0.75 10.92
CA ASP A 409 41.51 0.63 10.86
C ASP A 409 40.77 0.93 9.53
N THR A 410 40.27 -0.12 8.87
CA THR A 410 39.54 -0.06 7.60
C THR A 410 38.07 0.28 7.80
N TYR A 411 37.52 1.06 6.87
CA TYR A 411 36.12 1.47 6.84
C TYR A 411 35.41 0.82 5.66
N GLU A 412 34.33 0.10 5.93
CA GLU A 412 33.42 -0.44 4.92
C GLU A 412 32.21 0.50 4.80
N VAL A 413 31.99 1.04 3.61
CA VAL A 413 30.84 1.89 3.29
C VAL A 413 30.02 1.21 2.20
N ALA A 414 28.73 1.00 2.45
CA ALA A 414 27.82 0.43 1.48
C ALA A 414 26.60 1.33 1.32
N PHE A 415 26.24 1.63 0.06
CA PHE A 415 25.02 2.37 -0.26
C PHE A 415 23.97 1.41 -0.82
N LEU A 416 22.82 1.31 -0.16
CA LEU A 416 21.71 0.45 -0.55
C LEU A 416 20.60 1.30 -1.19
N ASN A 417 20.20 0.94 -2.40
CA ASN A 417 19.14 1.60 -3.15
C ASN A 417 18.32 0.57 -3.96
N GLU A 418 17.32 1.05 -4.70
CA GLU A 418 16.66 0.23 -5.72
C GLU A 418 17.59 -0.01 -6.93
N THR A 419 17.25 -0.98 -7.79
CA THR A 419 18.02 -1.24 -9.02
C THR A 419 18.16 0.02 -9.87
N SER A 420 19.24 0.18 -10.63
CA SER A 420 19.50 1.41 -11.40
C SER A 420 18.35 1.81 -12.33
N LYS A 421 17.63 0.81 -12.86
CA LYS A 421 16.43 0.98 -13.70
C LYS A 421 15.23 1.48 -12.89
N ASP A 422 15.00 0.91 -11.71
CA ASP A 422 13.91 1.30 -10.82
C ASP A 422 14.18 2.69 -10.20
N ALA A 423 15.41 2.95 -9.77
CA ALA A 423 15.88 4.21 -9.19
C ALA A 423 15.67 5.40 -10.14
N TYR A 424 15.91 5.23 -11.44
CA TYR A 424 15.64 6.27 -12.44
C TYR A 424 14.15 6.64 -12.52
N SER A 425 13.25 5.67 -12.31
CA SER A 425 11.80 5.91 -12.23
C SER A 425 11.34 6.41 -10.85
N ALA A 426 12.20 6.26 -9.83
CA ALA A 426 11.92 6.58 -8.44
C ALA A 426 12.46 7.96 -8.01
N LYS A 427 12.74 8.89 -8.92
CA LYS A 427 13.13 10.27 -8.54
C LYS A 427 12.11 10.89 -7.59
N TYR A 428 12.59 11.66 -6.61
CA TYR A 428 11.76 12.30 -5.57
C TYR A 428 10.95 11.34 -4.68
N SER A 429 11.41 10.10 -4.50
CA SER A 429 10.74 9.08 -3.68
C SER A 429 11.02 9.19 -2.17
N TYR A 430 12.15 9.82 -1.79
CA TYR A 430 12.63 9.94 -0.40
C TYR A 430 12.89 8.60 0.29
N LEU A 431 13.51 7.63 -0.41
CA LEU A 431 13.99 6.42 0.27
C LEU A 431 15.00 6.80 1.37
N GLY A 432 14.87 6.18 2.54
CA GLY A 432 15.65 6.56 3.73
C GLY A 432 14.93 7.57 4.63
N TYR A 433 13.66 7.88 4.37
CA TYR A 433 12.89 8.79 5.23
C TYR A 433 12.70 8.20 6.64
N SER A 434 12.37 6.91 6.71
CA SER A 434 12.23 6.13 7.94
C SER A 434 13.09 4.88 7.87
N LEU A 435 13.52 4.38 9.03
CA LEU A 435 14.30 3.16 9.18
C LEU A 435 13.75 2.29 10.29
N ALA A 436 13.82 0.98 10.07
CA ALA A 436 13.61 -0.02 11.09
C ALA A 436 14.55 -1.20 10.87
N LEU A 437 14.91 -1.88 11.97
CA LEU A 437 15.58 -3.18 11.94
C LEU A 437 14.60 -4.23 12.39
N MET A 438 14.49 -5.31 11.64
CA MET A 438 13.71 -6.47 12.03
C MET A 438 14.65 -7.65 12.33
N GLN A 439 14.41 -8.32 13.45
CA GLN A 439 15.16 -9.50 13.85
C GLN A 439 14.37 -10.75 13.42
N GLY A 440 14.88 -11.49 12.44
CA GLY A 440 14.30 -12.76 11.97
C GLY A 440 14.91 -14.00 12.62
N ARG A 441 14.30 -15.17 12.38
CA ARG A 441 14.82 -16.46 12.87
C ARG A 441 16.07 -16.88 12.07
N PRO A 442 17.02 -17.59 12.69
CA PRO A 442 18.35 -17.74 12.13
C PRO A 442 18.37 -18.72 10.94
N LYS A 443 18.54 -18.18 9.73
CA LYS A 443 19.39 -18.84 8.71
C LYS A 443 20.81 -18.25 8.70
N ASN A 444 20.93 -16.92 8.77
CA ASN A 444 22.22 -16.20 8.61
C ASN A 444 22.58 -15.17 9.70
N LYS A 445 21.89 -15.12 10.86
CA LYS A 445 22.16 -14.21 12.01
C LYS A 445 22.12 -12.69 11.75
N GLU A 446 21.91 -12.21 10.53
CA GLU A 446 21.88 -10.78 10.23
C GLU A 446 20.43 -10.23 10.26
N PRO A 447 20.22 -8.99 10.76
CA PRO A 447 18.90 -8.35 10.76
C PRO A 447 18.46 -7.92 9.36
N LEU A 448 17.15 -7.83 9.14
CA LEU A 448 16.58 -7.22 7.93
C LEU A 448 16.51 -5.71 8.11
N TYR A 449 16.91 -4.98 7.06
CA TYR A 449 16.90 -3.53 7.03
C TYR A 449 15.64 -3.05 6.30
N VAL A 450 14.78 -2.33 6.99
CA VAL A 450 13.52 -1.82 6.42
C VAL A 450 13.61 -0.31 6.28
N SER A 451 13.21 0.22 5.13
CA SER A 451 13.16 1.66 4.93
C SER A 451 11.95 2.10 4.13
N GLY A 452 11.40 3.25 4.52
CA GLY A 452 10.29 3.89 3.84
C GLY A 452 10.75 4.92 2.79
N ALA A 453 9.97 4.98 1.72
CA ALA A 453 10.03 5.96 0.64
C ALA A 453 8.62 6.56 0.45
N PRO A 454 8.17 7.47 1.34
CA PRO A 454 6.77 7.89 1.43
C PRO A 454 6.27 8.70 0.22
N ARG A 455 7.17 9.18 -0.65
CA ARG A 455 6.81 9.89 -1.88
C ARG A 455 6.93 9.02 -3.14
N HIS A 456 7.38 7.78 -3.01
CA HIS A 456 7.53 6.89 -4.15
C HIS A 456 6.20 6.72 -4.89
N SER A 457 6.19 6.93 -6.20
CA SER A 457 4.98 6.90 -7.04
C SER A 457 3.82 7.77 -6.52
N ASN A 458 4.12 8.77 -5.69
CA ASN A 458 3.18 9.58 -4.91
C ASN A 458 2.25 8.80 -3.96
N THR A 459 2.27 7.47 -3.91
CA THR A 459 1.48 6.66 -2.98
C THR A 459 2.27 6.24 -1.74
N GLY A 460 3.61 6.21 -1.86
CA GLY A 460 4.53 5.72 -0.84
C GLY A 460 4.89 4.25 -1.04
N LYS A 461 6.04 3.84 -0.51
CA LYS A 461 6.55 2.47 -0.59
C LYS A 461 7.42 2.16 0.63
N VAL A 462 7.51 0.89 1.01
CA VAL A 462 8.48 0.39 1.98
C VAL A 462 9.32 -0.72 1.36
N LEU A 463 10.62 -0.70 1.60
CA LEU A 463 11.61 -1.61 1.04
C LEU A 463 12.30 -2.39 2.14
N VAL A 464 12.57 -3.67 1.90
CA VAL A 464 13.26 -4.56 2.83
C VAL A 464 14.51 -5.12 2.18
N PHE A 465 15.65 -4.85 2.80
CA PHE A 465 16.96 -5.32 2.38
C PHE A 465 17.45 -6.41 3.33
N GLU A 466 18.04 -7.45 2.75
CA GLU A 466 18.73 -8.50 3.48
C GLU A 466 20.22 -8.45 3.14
N LYS A 467 21.05 -8.71 4.14
CA LYS A 467 22.50 -8.86 3.95
C LYS A 467 22.81 -10.32 3.65
N ASP A 468 23.49 -10.54 2.53
CA ASP A 468 24.14 -11.81 2.20
C ASP A 468 25.65 -11.74 2.54
N VAL A 469 26.45 -12.72 2.12
CA VAL A 469 27.85 -12.88 2.53
C VAL A 469 28.69 -11.59 2.37
N HIS A 470 28.53 -10.85 1.27
CA HIS A 470 29.26 -9.58 1.01
C HIS A 470 28.41 -8.50 0.30
N SER A 471 27.09 -8.68 0.19
CA SER A 471 26.19 -7.80 -0.58
C SER A 471 24.83 -7.63 0.10
N TYR A 472 24.08 -6.61 -0.33
CA TYR A 472 22.72 -6.35 0.15
C TYR A 472 21.74 -6.55 -1.00
N HIS A 473 20.69 -7.32 -0.75
CA HIS A 473 19.67 -7.62 -1.75
C HIS A 473 18.31 -7.12 -1.28
N LEU A 474 17.57 -6.50 -2.20
CA LEU A 474 16.20 -6.08 -1.97
C LEU A 474 15.27 -7.29 -2.08
N ILE A 475 14.74 -7.76 -0.94
CA ILE A 475 13.93 -8.99 -0.86
C ILE A 475 12.43 -8.72 -0.93
N ARG A 476 11.98 -7.52 -0.54
CA ARG A 476 10.55 -7.18 -0.51
C ARG A 476 10.27 -5.71 -0.77
N ARG A 477 9.10 -5.45 -1.37
CA ARG A 477 8.53 -4.12 -1.61
C ARG A 477 7.06 -4.11 -1.15
N PHE A 478 6.68 -3.14 -0.34
CA PHE A 478 5.29 -2.88 0.05
C PHE A 478 4.82 -1.59 -0.62
N PRO A 479 3.94 -1.64 -1.63
CA PRO A 479 3.38 -0.45 -2.25
C PRO A 479 2.28 0.16 -1.37
N GLY A 480 2.26 1.49 -1.25
CA GLY A 480 1.15 2.23 -0.67
C GLY A 480 -0.07 2.22 -1.59
N GLU A 481 -1.27 2.13 -1.02
CA GLU A 481 -2.52 1.99 -1.77
C GLU A 481 -3.11 3.32 -2.27
N GLN A 482 -2.76 4.44 -1.63
CA GLN A 482 -3.40 5.73 -1.87
C GLN A 482 -2.39 6.86 -2.09
N VAL A 483 -2.63 7.66 -3.14
CA VAL A 483 -1.82 8.84 -3.48
C VAL A 483 -1.88 9.86 -2.35
N GLY A 484 -0.73 10.43 -1.98
CA GLY A 484 -0.60 11.43 -0.93
C GLY A 484 -0.69 10.88 0.50
N SER A 485 -0.95 9.58 0.68
CA SER A 485 -1.12 8.98 2.02
C SER A 485 0.17 8.96 2.86
N TYR A 486 1.32 9.14 2.21
CA TYR A 486 2.65 9.16 2.82
C TYR A 486 3.00 7.81 3.48
N PHE A 487 2.55 6.72 2.87
CA PHE A 487 2.78 5.34 3.32
C PHE A 487 4.29 5.04 3.43
N GLY A 488 4.71 4.58 4.61
CA GLY A 488 6.12 4.32 4.90
C GLY A 488 6.84 5.48 5.59
N SER A 489 6.14 6.54 5.97
CA SER A 489 6.76 7.66 6.71
C SER A 489 7.16 7.31 8.13
N GLU A 490 6.52 6.30 8.73
CA GLU A 490 6.85 5.76 10.05
C GLU A 490 6.88 4.23 9.98
N LEU A 491 7.87 3.61 10.63
CA LEU A 491 8.07 2.17 10.68
C LEU A 491 8.28 1.73 12.12
N CYS A 492 7.51 0.75 12.58
CA CYS A 492 7.66 0.19 13.92
C CYS A 492 7.69 -1.34 13.85
N PRO A 493 8.86 -1.98 14.03
CA PRO A 493 8.94 -3.41 14.28
C PRO A 493 8.41 -3.70 15.69
N LEU A 494 7.70 -4.81 15.85
CA LEU A 494 7.12 -5.25 17.11
C LEU A 494 7.38 -6.74 17.31
N ASP A 495 8.03 -7.05 18.43
CA ASP A 495 8.13 -8.37 19.04
C ASP A 495 7.00 -8.44 20.08
N VAL A 496 5.91 -9.15 19.78
CA VAL A 496 4.70 -9.11 20.63
C VAL A 496 4.81 -10.07 21.80
N ASP A 497 5.48 -11.21 21.63
CA ASP A 497 5.63 -12.23 22.67
C ASP A 497 6.96 -12.12 23.45
N MET A 498 7.77 -11.11 23.11
CA MET A 498 9.04 -10.78 23.74
C MET A 498 10.07 -11.92 23.66
N ASP A 499 10.04 -12.71 22.59
CA ASP A 499 10.98 -13.81 22.35
C ASP A 499 12.34 -13.35 21.77
N GLY A 500 12.47 -12.05 21.48
CA GLY A 500 13.64 -11.41 20.88
C GLY A 500 13.59 -11.35 19.35
N LEU A 501 12.49 -11.79 18.73
CA LEU A 501 12.28 -11.77 17.29
C LEU A 501 11.12 -10.84 16.92
N THR A 502 11.19 -10.23 15.75
CA THR A 502 10.13 -9.34 15.30
C THR A 502 8.96 -10.15 14.74
N ASP A 503 7.77 -10.04 15.34
CA ASP A 503 6.55 -10.71 14.86
C ASP A 503 5.75 -9.87 13.87
N TYR A 504 5.79 -8.55 14.03
CA TYR A 504 4.98 -7.61 13.25
C TYR A 504 5.80 -6.41 12.78
N LEU A 505 5.46 -5.91 11.59
CA LEU A 505 5.91 -4.62 11.08
C LEU A 505 4.69 -3.72 10.90
N LEU A 506 4.69 -2.60 11.62
CA LEU A 506 3.69 -1.56 11.50
C LEU A 506 4.20 -0.45 10.58
N ILE A 507 3.35 -0.02 9.65
CA ILE A 507 3.68 1.00 8.65
C ILE A 507 2.67 2.14 8.72
N GLY A 508 3.16 3.35 9.00
CA GLY A 508 2.34 4.56 9.07
C GLY A 508 2.01 5.15 7.69
N ALA A 509 0.77 5.62 7.54
CA ALA A 509 0.29 6.45 6.44
C ALA A 509 -0.56 7.60 7.03
N PRO A 510 0.07 8.59 7.67
CA PRO A 510 -0.62 9.62 8.44
C PRO A 510 -1.50 10.54 7.60
N PHE A 511 -1.27 10.65 6.29
CA PHE A 511 -2.11 11.45 5.39
C PHE A 511 -3.11 10.59 4.60
N TYR A 512 -3.28 9.32 4.99
CA TYR A 512 -4.37 8.50 4.46
C TYR A 512 -5.71 9.20 4.69
N HIS A 513 -6.56 9.22 3.66
CA HIS A 513 -7.79 10.00 3.67
C HIS A 513 -8.98 9.28 3.04
N ILE A 514 -10.12 9.40 3.70
CA ILE A 514 -11.45 9.03 3.22
C ILE A 514 -12.32 10.29 3.14
N LYS A 515 -12.36 11.09 4.22
CA LYS A 515 -13.07 12.39 4.26
C LYS A 515 -12.12 13.56 4.51
N GLY A 516 -10.98 13.31 5.14
CA GLY A 516 -9.82 14.19 5.26
C GLY A 516 -8.59 13.36 5.68
N GLU A 517 -7.49 13.98 6.13
CA GLU A 517 -6.31 13.28 6.65
C GLU A 517 -6.57 12.53 7.99
N GLU A 518 -7.41 11.50 8.01
CA GLU A 518 -7.66 10.69 9.20
C GLU A 518 -6.40 9.94 9.65
N GLY A 519 -5.61 9.46 8.69
CA GLY A 519 -4.44 8.63 8.90
C GLY A 519 -4.77 7.15 9.15
N ARG A 520 -3.80 6.28 8.87
CA ARG A 520 -3.91 4.82 8.97
C ARG A 520 -2.56 4.20 9.33
N VAL A 521 -2.61 3.08 10.04
CA VAL A 521 -1.43 2.22 10.28
C VAL A 521 -1.71 0.82 9.74
N TYR A 522 -0.83 0.29 8.90
CA TYR A 522 -0.93 -1.06 8.35
C TYR A 522 -0.12 -2.03 9.18
N VAL A 523 -0.68 -3.21 9.46
CA VAL A 523 -0.05 -4.24 10.28
C VAL A 523 0.27 -5.45 9.40
N TYR A 524 1.56 -5.72 9.23
CA TYR A 524 2.08 -6.89 8.55
C TYR A 524 2.63 -7.87 9.57
N LYS A 525 2.19 -9.13 9.53
CA LYS A 525 2.79 -10.21 10.31
C LYS A 525 3.98 -10.78 9.55
N PHE A 526 5.08 -10.94 10.26
CA PHE A 526 6.30 -11.60 9.83
C PHE A 526 6.30 -13.03 10.40
N ASP A 527 6.09 -14.03 9.55
CA ASP A 527 5.99 -15.42 9.98
C ASP A 527 7.37 -16.09 10.13
N HIS A 528 7.39 -17.28 10.76
CA HIS A 528 8.63 -18.06 10.96
C HIS A 528 9.31 -18.55 9.67
N GLN A 529 8.73 -18.29 8.49
CA GLN A 529 9.30 -18.59 7.18
C GLN A 529 9.79 -17.32 6.47
N ASP A 530 9.94 -16.22 7.23
CA ASP A 530 10.33 -14.89 6.76
C ASP A 530 9.37 -14.30 5.71
N ARG A 531 8.08 -14.68 5.78
CA ARG A 531 7.05 -14.15 4.88
C ARG A 531 6.20 -13.10 5.57
N PHE A 532 5.96 -12.03 4.81
CA PHE A 532 5.08 -10.95 5.23
C PHE A 532 3.65 -11.21 4.78
N THR A 533 2.72 -11.14 5.72
CA THR A 533 1.29 -11.25 5.47
C THR A 533 0.57 -10.03 6.03
N SER A 534 -0.22 -9.35 5.19
CA SER A 534 -1.07 -8.25 5.66
C SER A 534 -2.15 -8.82 6.57
N VAL A 535 -2.21 -8.36 7.82
CA VAL A 535 -3.20 -8.85 8.80
C VAL A 535 -4.39 -7.92 8.85
N LYS A 536 -4.13 -6.63 9.04
CA LYS A 536 -5.16 -5.61 9.30
C LYS A 536 -4.61 -4.20 9.14
N SER A 537 -5.50 -3.23 9.25
CA SER A 537 -5.16 -1.81 9.40
C SER A 537 -5.81 -1.24 10.66
N LEU A 538 -5.06 -0.44 11.40
CA LEU A 538 -5.51 0.28 12.58
C LEU A 538 -5.91 1.70 12.18
N SER A 539 -6.90 2.26 12.88
CA SER A 539 -7.41 3.61 12.65
C SER A 539 -7.73 4.28 13.98
N GLY A 540 -7.67 5.61 14.03
CA GLY A 540 -8.06 6.38 15.22
C GLY A 540 -9.57 6.42 15.44
N GLN A 541 -10.00 7.27 16.38
CA GLN A 541 -11.41 7.50 16.66
C GLN A 541 -12.14 8.04 15.43
N LEU A 542 -13.29 7.42 15.10
CA LEU A 542 -14.14 7.87 14.00
C LEU A 542 -14.68 9.29 14.28
N GLY A 543 -14.71 10.13 13.24
CA GLY A 543 -15.23 11.50 13.30
C GLY A 543 -14.17 12.60 13.24
N TYR A 544 -12.88 12.26 13.38
CA TYR A 544 -11.78 13.22 13.33
C TYR A 544 -11.07 13.17 11.97
N THR A 545 -11.46 14.07 11.06
CA THR A 545 -11.04 14.03 9.65
C THR A 545 -9.62 14.52 9.38
N PHE A 546 -8.90 15.08 10.36
CA PHE A 546 -7.52 15.55 10.17
C PHE A 546 -6.61 15.09 11.30
N ALA A 547 -6.92 13.95 11.91
CA ALA A 547 -6.21 13.46 13.10
C ALA A 547 -4.73 13.11 12.82
N ARG A 548 -4.42 12.74 11.58
CA ARG A 548 -3.11 12.21 11.16
C ARG A 548 -2.65 11.03 12.01
N PHE A 549 -3.57 10.09 12.25
CA PHE A 549 -3.28 8.88 13.01
C PHE A 549 -2.17 8.07 12.33
N GLY A 550 -1.19 7.61 13.10
CA GLY A 550 -0.01 6.90 12.57
C GLY A 550 1.16 7.81 12.22
N PHE A 551 1.14 9.06 12.68
CA PHE A 551 2.26 10.00 12.49
C PHE A 551 3.51 9.58 13.28
N ALA A 552 3.31 9.00 14.47
CA ALA A 552 4.34 8.39 15.29
C ALA A 552 3.83 7.04 15.79
N ILE A 553 4.68 6.02 15.77
CA ILE A 553 4.34 4.67 16.23
C ILE A 553 5.50 4.15 17.08
N ALA A 554 5.21 3.73 18.31
CA ALA A 554 6.20 3.15 19.20
C ALA A 554 5.71 1.81 19.76
N SER A 555 6.56 0.80 19.75
CA SER A 555 6.43 -0.36 20.63
C SER A 555 6.75 0.10 22.05
N VAL A 556 5.83 -0.11 23.00
CA VAL A 556 5.91 0.44 24.35
C VAL A 556 6.16 -0.62 25.44
N SER A 557 6.81 -1.73 25.09
CA SER A 557 7.00 -2.88 25.99
C SER A 557 5.68 -3.34 26.63
N ASP A 558 5.72 -4.17 27.67
CA ASP A 558 4.54 -4.69 28.35
C ASP A 558 4.10 -3.73 29.48
N ILE A 559 3.20 -2.78 29.16
CA ILE A 559 2.79 -1.74 30.11
C ILE A 559 1.73 -2.24 31.11
N ASN A 560 1.03 -3.34 30.81
CA ASN A 560 0.00 -3.93 31.66
C ASN A 560 0.47 -5.21 32.40
N ARG A 561 1.71 -5.66 32.15
CA ARG A 561 2.35 -6.86 32.69
C ARG A 561 1.59 -8.15 32.39
N ASP A 562 1.01 -8.27 31.20
CA ASP A 562 0.29 -9.48 30.77
C ASP A 562 1.16 -10.50 30.02
N GLY A 563 2.43 -10.18 29.80
CA GLY A 563 3.42 -11.00 29.10
C GLY A 563 3.57 -10.67 27.63
N TYR A 564 2.88 -9.65 27.10
CA TYR A 564 2.96 -9.24 25.69
C TYR A 564 3.32 -7.76 25.55
N ALA A 565 4.06 -7.43 24.49
CA ALA A 565 4.40 -6.03 24.21
C ALA A 565 3.22 -5.27 23.60
N ASP A 566 3.10 -4.01 24.00
CA ASP A 566 2.03 -3.08 23.62
C ASP A 566 2.53 -2.03 22.61
N ILE A 567 1.60 -1.25 22.05
CA ILE A 567 1.89 -0.22 21.05
C ILE A 567 1.22 1.10 21.43
N ALA A 568 1.93 2.21 21.21
CA ALA A 568 1.38 3.55 21.24
C ALA A 568 1.41 4.19 19.83
N ILE A 569 0.29 4.80 19.42
CA ILE A 569 0.14 5.46 18.12
C ILE A 569 -0.31 6.91 18.31
N GLY A 570 0.44 7.83 17.72
CA GLY A 570 0.17 9.27 17.76
C GLY A 570 -0.78 9.74 16.65
N ALA A 571 -1.67 10.66 17.03
CA ALA A 571 -2.55 11.43 16.15
C ALA A 571 -2.45 12.92 16.51
N PRO A 572 -1.33 13.59 16.19
CA PRO A 572 -0.99 14.91 16.73
C PRO A 572 -1.91 16.05 16.27
N MET A 573 -2.66 15.85 15.18
CA MET A 573 -3.56 16.86 14.64
C MET A 573 -5.02 16.64 15.05
N GLU A 574 -5.28 15.68 15.93
CA GLU A 574 -6.63 15.40 16.42
C GLU A 574 -7.13 16.52 17.35
N VAL A 575 -8.17 17.25 16.92
CA VAL A 575 -8.74 18.39 17.65
C VAL A 575 -10.16 18.05 18.08
N ASP A 576 -10.48 18.29 19.35
CA ASP A 576 -11.84 18.15 19.87
C ASP A 576 -12.70 19.36 19.48
N SER A 577 -14.01 19.14 19.27
CA SER A 577 -14.96 20.19 18.88
C SER A 577 -15.05 21.34 19.88
N ASP A 578 -14.81 21.06 21.16
CA ASP A 578 -15.09 21.98 22.26
C ASP A 578 -13.83 22.74 22.73
N ASP A 579 -12.63 22.35 22.25
CA ASP A 579 -11.36 23.00 22.58
C ASP A 579 -10.41 22.97 21.38
N HIS A 580 -10.22 24.11 20.75
CA HIS A 580 -9.28 24.29 19.64
C HIS A 580 -7.88 24.74 20.11
N SER A 581 -7.70 25.01 21.41
CA SER A 581 -6.39 25.40 21.96
C SER A 581 -5.46 24.21 22.17
N SER A 582 -6.04 23.03 22.39
CA SER A 582 -5.33 21.77 22.58
C SER A 582 -5.51 20.85 21.36
N SER A 583 -4.43 20.29 20.82
CA SER A 583 -4.45 19.34 19.70
C SER A 583 -3.55 18.15 19.95
N GLY A 584 -4.04 16.98 19.53
CA GLY A 584 -3.32 15.72 19.56
C GLY A 584 -3.90 14.69 20.50
N SER A 585 -3.72 13.42 20.14
CA SER A 585 -4.09 12.26 20.94
C SER A 585 -3.07 11.14 20.76
N VAL A 586 -2.95 10.29 21.78
CA VAL A 586 -2.18 9.03 21.71
C VAL A 586 -3.10 7.87 22.01
N TYR A 587 -3.01 6.81 21.21
CA TYR A 587 -3.80 5.59 21.31
C TYR A 587 -2.91 4.44 21.76
N ILE A 588 -3.34 3.71 22.78
CA ILE A 588 -2.65 2.53 23.30
C ILE A 588 -3.38 1.27 22.83
N TYR A 589 -2.65 0.36 22.20
CA TYR A 589 -3.13 -0.94 21.75
C TYR A 589 -2.36 -2.02 22.51
N ASN A 590 -3.08 -2.91 23.19
CA ASN A 590 -2.44 -3.98 23.93
C ASN A 590 -2.10 -5.19 23.05
N GLY A 591 -0.99 -5.85 23.36
CA GLY A 591 -0.60 -7.14 22.78
C GLY A 591 -1.39 -8.31 23.38
N CYS A 592 -1.32 -9.47 22.72
CA CYS A 592 -1.81 -10.75 23.22
C CYS A 592 -1.18 -11.89 22.41
N SER A 593 -1.45 -13.13 22.82
CA SER A 593 -0.98 -14.34 22.11
C SER A 593 -1.35 -14.40 20.62
N ASN A 594 -2.40 -13.69 20.21
CA ASN A 594 -2.91 -13.68 18.84
C ASN A 594 -2.50 -12.41 18.05
N GLY A 595 -1.64 -11.56 18.62
CA GLY A 595 -1.19 -10.29 18.03
C GLY A 595 -1.76 -9.08 18.76
N ILE A 596 -2.16 -8.04 18.01
CA ILE A 596 -2.61 -6.75 18.57
C ILE A 596 -4.13 -6.75 18.81
N LEU A 597 -4.58 -6.39 20.02
CA LEU A 597 -6.00 -6.30 20.40
C LEU A 597 -6.69 -5.04 19.84
N GLU A 598 -7.97 -5.18 19.48
CA GLU A 598 -8.83 -4.09 19.02
C GLU A 598 -10.19 -4.09 19.74
N PRO A 599 -10.81 -2.92 19.95
CA PRO A 599 -10.25 -1.58 19.73
C PRO A 599 -9.15 -1.24 20.76
N TRP A 600 -8.48 -0.09 20.59
CA TRP A 600 -7.48 0.43 21.53
C TRP A 600 -7.94 0.37 23.00
N SER A 601 -7.01 0.10 23.92
CA SER A 601 -7.27 0.03 25.35
C SER A 601 -7.42 1.41 25.98
N GLN A 602 -6.69 2.40 25.48
CA GLN A 602 -6.77 3.77 25.98
C GLN A 602 -6.57 4.79 24.85
N ARG A 603 -7.28 5.90 24.93
CA ARG A 603 -7.02 7.12 24.15
C ARG A 603 -6.72 8.22 25.14
N ILE A 604 -5.56 8.86 24.98
CA ILE A 604 -5.07 9.93 25.87
C ILE A 604 -5.10 11.22 25.07
N ARG A 605 -5.97 12.15 25.46
CA ARG A 605 -6.13 13.43 24.75
C ARG A 605 -5.25 14.51 25.35
N ALA A 606 -4.71 15.38 24.51
CA ALA A 606 -3.93 16.55 24.93
C ALA A 606 -4.61 17.32 26.06
N LYS A 607 -5.91 17.64 25.90
CA LYS A 607 -6.70 18.42 26.87
C LYS A 607 -6.87 17.76 28.24
N GLU A 608 -6.82 16.43 28.31
CA GLU A 608 -6.95 15.68 29.56
C GLU A 608 -5.65 15.70 30.36
N VAL A 609 -4.52 15.87 29.67
CA VAL A 609 -3.20 15.94 30.28
C VAL A 609 -2.90 17.38 30.73
N SER A 610 -3.01 18.35 29.82
CA SER A 610 -2.87 19.78 30.15
C SER A 610 -3.51 20.65 29.07
N LYS A 611 -4.10 21.78 29.48
CA LYS A 611 -4.65 22.77 28.55
C LYS A 611 -3.56 23.42 27.71
N GLY A 612 -3.82 23.66 26.43
CA GLY A 612 -2.92 24.36 25.51
C GLY A 612 -1.80 23.51 24.92
N LEU A 613 -1.81 22.18 25.15
CA LEU A 613 -0.88 21.27 24.48
C LEU A 613 -1.25 21.11 23.01
N GLN A 614 -0.31 21.37 22.11
CA GLN A 614 -0.48 21.22 20.67
C GLN A 614 0.45 20.15 20.11
N PHE A 615 0.00 19.46 19.06
CA PHE A 615 0.75 18.36 18.42
C PHE A 615 1.13 17.24 19.40
N PHE A 616 0.29 17.00 20.41
CA PHE A 616 0.50 15.96 21.40
C PHE A 616 0.49 14.57 20.71
N GLY A 617 1.59 13.83 20.82
CA GLY A 617 1.77 12.56 20.13
C GLY A 617 2.54 12.68 18.81
N GLN A 618 3.20 13.80 18.52
CA GLN A 618 4.06 13.95 17.33
C GLN A 618 5.34 13.09 17.37
N SER A 619 5.74 12.65 18.57
CA SER A 619 6.81 11.68 18.77
C SER A 619 6.52 10.92 20.06
N ILE A 620 6.85 9.62 20.07
CA ILE A 620 6.61 8.74 21.21
C ILE A 620 7.87 7.91 21.44
N ALA A 621 8.25 7.74 22.70
CA ALA A 621 9.29 6.82 23.11
C ALA A 621 8.84 6.10 24.38
N SER A 622 9.35 4.90 24.60
CA SER A 622 9.06 4.08 25.79
C SER A 622 10.15 3.03 25.96
N GLY A 623 10.19 2.38 27.13
CA GLY A 623 11.10 1.30 27.46
C GLY A 623 11.92 1.53 28.74
N LEU A 624 11.74 2.67 29.43
CA LEU A 624 12.34 2.91 30.74
C LEU A 624 11.27 3.23 31.79
N ASP A 625 11.58 2.84 33.02
CA ASP A 625 10.88 3.26 34.23
C ASP A 625 11.58 4.51 34.80
N PHE A 626 10.95 5.68 34.72
CA PHE A 626 11.49 6.93 35.28
C PHE A 626 11.00 7.18 36.70
N THR A 627 9.91 6.53 37.14
CA THR A 627 9.31 6.71 38.47
C THR A 627 9.90 5.76 39.51
N GLY A 628 10.54 4.67 39.09
CA GLY A 628 11.08 3.62 39.94
C GLY A 628 10.00 2.72 40.55
N ASP A 629 8.81 2.65 39.94
CA ASP A 629 7.69 1.79 40.38
C ASP A 629 7.68 0.41 39.69
N GLY A 630 8.69 0.15 38.84
CA GLY A 630 8.85 -1.08 38.10
C GLY A 630 8.01 -1.16 36.83
N TYR A 631 7.14 -0.19 36.55
CA TYR A 631 6.38 -0.15 35.31
C TYR A 631 7.10 0.72 34.26
N VAL A 632 6.98 0.33 33.00
CA VAL A 632 7.55 1.12 31.91
C VAL A 632 6.71 2.37 31.70
N ASP A 633 7.36 3.51 31.59
CA ASP A 633 6.71 4.79 31.31
C ASP A 633 6.69 5.08 29.80
N ILE A 634 5.84 6.04 29.41
CA ILE A 634 5.71 6.48 28.03
C ILE A 634 6.03 7.97 27.93
N THR A 635 7.07 8.30 27.18
CA THR A 635 7.41 9.68 26.83
C THR A 635 6.70 10.14 25.56
N ILE A 636 6.05 11.30 25.62
CA ILE A 636 5.29 11.90 24.52
C ILE A 636 5.82 13.31 24.22
N GLY A 637 6.14 13.56 22.96
CA GLY A 637 6.46 14.89 22.45
C GLY A 637 5.21 15.69 22.07
N ALA A 638 5.27 16.99 22.31
CA ALA A 638 4.30 18.00 21.90
C ALA A 638 5.03 19.30 21.51
N LEU A 639 4.32 20.27 20.93
CA LEU A 639 4.92 21.55 20.56
C LEU A 639 5.46 22.27 21.79
N GLY A 640 6.79 22.42 21.85
CA GLY A 640 7.49 23.09 22.97
C GLY A 640 7.50 22.31 24.29
N HIS A 641 6.97 21.07 24.33
CA HIS A 641 6.83 20.29 25.55
C HIS A 641 7.22 18.83 25.32
N MET A 642 7.74 18.20 26.37
CA MET A 642 7.90 16.76 26.47
C MET A 642 7.23 16.32 27.78
N LEU A 643 6.45 15.24 27.71
CA LEU A 643 5.68 14.73 28.83
C LEU A 643 6.06 13.27 29.07
N VAL A 644 6.13 12.87 30.33
CA VAL A 644 6.28 11.47 30.74
C VAL A 644 4.97 11.05 31.38
N LEU A 645 4.34 10.02 30.81
CA LEU A 645 3.15 9.41 31.35
C LEU A 645 3.53 8.12 32.05
N ARG A 646 3.24 8.08 33.35
CA ARG A 646 3.47 6.89 34.16
C ARG A 646 2.43 5.81 33.91
N SER A 647 2.87 4.56 33.84
CA SER A 647 1.98 3.41 33.81
C SER A 647 1.40 3.13 35.20
N ARG A 648 0.32 2.36 35.27
CA ARG A 648 -0.39 2.06 36.53
C ARG A 648 -0.53 0.55 36.71
N PRO A 649 -0.38 0.02 37.93
CA PRO A 649 -0.57 -1.41 38.19
C PRO A 649 -1.97 -1.88 37.81
N VAL A 650 -2.05 -2.98 37.05
CA VAL A 650 -3.31 -3.58 36.59
C VAL A 650 -3.67 -4.80 37.46
N VAL A 651 -4.88 -4.79 38.03
CA VAL A 651 -5.38 -5.81 38.97
C VAL A 651 -6.49 -6.63 38.33
N ARG A 652 -6.38 -7.97 38.47
CA ARG A 652 -7.43 -8.93 38.06
C ARG A 652 -7.97 -9.69 39.27
N PHE A 653 -9.29 -9.84 39.34
CA PHE A 653 -9.97 -10.56 40.42
C PHE A 653 -10.76 -11.78 39.91
N THR A 654 -10.61 -12.92 40.58
CA THR A 654 -11.59 -14.01 40.58
C THR A 654 -12.58 -13.79 41.72
N VAL A 655 -13.88 -13.71 41.43
CA VAL A 655 -14.92 -13.55 42.46
C VAL A 655 -15.69 -14.85 42.66
N THR A 656 -15.77 -15.34 43.90
CA THR A 656 -16.47 -16.58 44.28
C THR A 656 -17.46 -16.34 45.41
N ALA A 657 -18.61 -17.02 45.39
CA ALA A 657 -19.59 -16.99 46.47
C ALA A 657 -19.91 -18.41 46.98
N ARG A 658 -20.05 -18.57 48.29
CA ARG A 658 -20.44 -19.82 48.95
C ARG A 658 -21.67 -19.59 49.84
N PHE A 659 -22.72 -20.39 49.63
CA PHE A 659 -23.99 -20.30 50.37
C PHE A 659 -24.14 -21.41 51.40
N THR A 660 -24.64 -21.06 52.59
CA THR A 660 -24.95 -22.01 53.66
C THR A 660 -26.34 -21.71 54.25
N PRO A 661 -27.36 -22.57 54.08
CA PRO A 661 -27.35 -23.81 53.29
C PRO A 661 -27.22 -23.54 51.77
N PRO A 662 -26.80 -24.54 50.97
CA PRO A 662 -26.62 -24.38 49.53
C PRO A 662 -27.93 -24.36 48.73
N GLN A 663 -29.07 -24.67 49.37
CA GLN A 663 -30.41 -24.70 48.77
C GLN A 663 -31.46 -24.19 49.75
N VAL A 664 -32.53 -23.59 49.22
CA VAL A 664 -33.64 -23.02 49.99
C VAL A 664 -34.86 -23.95 49.94
N PRO A 665 -35.43 -24.39 51.07
CA PRO A 665 -36.66 -25.18 51.05
C PRO A 665 -37.89 -24.35 50.65
N ILE A 666 -38.79 -24.90 49.82
CA ILE A 666 -40.00 -24.20 49.30
C ILE A 666 -40.96 -23.73 50.42
N MET A 667 -40.95 -24.39 51.58
CA MET A 667 -41.85 -24.11 52.72
C MET A 667 -41.10 -23.64 53.98
N SER A 668 -40.07 -22.81 53.80
CA SER A 668 -39.26 -22.28 54.91
C SER A 668 -39.31 -20.75 54.96
N ASP A 669 -40.41 -20.22 55.46
CA ASP A 669 -40.55 -18.80 55.75
C ASP A 669 -39.53 -18.40 56.83
N HIS A 670 -38.83 -17.27 56.63
CA HIS A 670 -37.91 -16.66 57.60
C HIS A 670 -36.65 -17.46 57.96
N LYS A 671 -36.20 -18.41 57.11
CA LYS A 671 -34.86 -19.00 57.27
C LYS A 671 -33.77 -18.06 56.77
N THR A 672 -32.63 -18.09 57.44
CA THR A 672 -31.43 -17.34 57.07
C THR A 672 -30.51 -18.18 56.18
N VAL A 673 -29.85 -17.52 55.24
CA VAL A 673 -28.80 -18.06 54.37
C VAL A 673 -27.57 -17.19 54.53
N ASP A 674 -26.46 -17.78 54.94
CA ASP A 674 -25.17 -17.10 55.01
C ASP A 674 -24.48 -17.18 53.63
N VAL A 675 -24.00 -16.04 53.12
CA VAL A 675 -23.18 -15.97 51.90
C VAL A 675 -21.79 -15.44 52.22
N GLN A 676 -20.77 -16.22 51.85
CA GLN A 676 -19.37 -15.80 51.91
C GLN A 676 -18.90 -15.45 50.50
N LEU A 677 -18.56 -14.19 50.28
CA LEU A 677 -18.08 -13.63 49.02
C LEU A 677 -16.57 -13.38 49.10
N CYS A 678 -15.79 -13.86 48.13
CA CYS A 678 -14.34 -13.72 48.11
C CYS A 678 -13.84 -13.17 46.76
N PHE A 679 -12.86 -12.27 46.82
CA PHE A 679 -12.16 -11.61 45.71
C PHE A 679 -10.70 -12.03 45.75
N LYS A 680 -10.32 -13.00 44.91
CA LYS A 680 -8.96 -13.50 44.81
C LYS A 680 -8.20 -12.75 43.72
N ILE A 681 -6.99 -12.25 44.02
CA ILE A 681 -6.14 -11.56 43.05
C ILE A 681 -5.42 -12.59 42.16
N GLU A 682 -5.44 -12.39 40.85
CA GLU A 682 -4.74 -13.24 39.86
C GLU A 682 -3.46 -12.61 39.29
N SER A 683 -3.38 -11.28 39.28
CA SER A 683 -2.29 -10.49 38.71
C SER A 683 -0.99 -10.56 39.53
N VAL A 684 0.16 -10.49 38.84
CA VAL A 684 1.51 -10.54 39.44
C VAL A 684 2.03 -9.11 39.68
N PHE A 685 2.01 -8.66 40.93
CA PHE A 685 2.65 -7.39 41.34
C PHE A 685 3.19 -7.49 42.78
N GLU A 686 4.13 -6.61 43.15
CA GLU A 686 4.73 -6.60 44.49
C GLU A 686 3.73 -6.07 45.54
N ASN A 687 3.66 -6.75 46.69
CA ASN A 687 2.63 -6.53 47.73
C ASN A 687 2.57 -5.11 48.31
N MET A 688 3.54 -4.23 48.05
CA MET A 688 3.61 -2.90 48.66
C MET A 688 2.62 -1.88 48.06
N GLU A 689 2.14 -2.07 46.84
CA GLU A 689 1.40 -1.04 46.09
C GLU A 689 -0.11 -1.02 46.34
N THR A 690 -0.66 -2.06 46.97
CA THR A 690 -2.12 -2.25 47.13
C THR A 690 -2.63 -2.22 48.57
N GLN A 691 -1.74 -1.99 49.55
CA GLN A 691 -2.01 -2.09 51.01
C GLN A 691 -3.10 -1.14 51.53
N LYS A 692 -3.55 -0.16 50.72
CA LYS A 692 -4.64 0.78 51.08
C LYS A 692 -5.74 0.90 50.03
N SER A 693 -5.82 -0.04 49.10
CA SER A 693 -6.90 -0.08 48.11
C SER A 693 -8.12 -0.81 48.67
N ARG A 694 -9.31 -0.29 48.40
CA ARG A 694 -10.58 -0.86 48.83
C ARG A 694 -11.37 -1.36 47.64
N ILE A 695 -11.91 -2.56 47.78
CA ILE A 695 -12.87 -3.12 46.83
C ILE A 695 -14.25 -2.65 47.29
N VAL A 696 -14.87 -1.78 46.51
CA VAL A 696 -16.26 -1.37 46.72
C VAL A 696 -17.13 -2.26 45.84
N TYR A 697 -17.96 -3.09 46.47
CA TYR A 697 -18.85 -3.99 45.75
C TYR A 697 -20.30 -3.81 46.15
N THR A 698 -21.19 -4.03 45.18
CA THR A 698 -22.63 -4.01 45.34
C THR A 698 -23.18 -5.39 45.09
N MET A 699 -23.94 -5.91 46.06
CA MET A 699 -24.73 -7.12 45.92
C MET A 699 -26.18 -6.74 45.67
N ASP A 700 -26.75 -7.22 44.56
CA ASP A 700 -28.18 -7.10 44.24
C ASP A 700 -28.79 -8.50 44.25
N LEU A 701 -29.73 -8.71 45.16
CA LEU A 701 -30.36 -9.98 45.43
C LEU A 701 -31.60 -10.18 44.57
N ASP A 702 -31.76 -11.40 44.05
CA ASP A 702 -32.90 -11.84 43.25
C ASP A 702 -33.17 -10.91 42.05
N ILE A 703 -32.13 -10.69 41.26
CA ILE A 703 -32.18 -9.85 40.07
C ILE A 703 -33.20 -10.39 39.05
N GLY A 704 -33.93 -9.48 38.40
CA GLY A 704 -34.98 -9.84 37.44
C GLY A 704 -36.33 -10.25 38.05
N MET A 705 -36.43 -10.41 39.38
CA MET A 705 -37.70 -10.64 40.06
C MET A 705 -38.35 -9.32 40.50
N MET A 706 -39.62 -9.13 40.10
CA MET A 706 -40.44 -7.98 40.51
C MET A 706 -40.75 -8.01 42.01
N GLN A 707 -40.97 -9.20 42.57
CA GLN A 707 -41.12 -9.41 44.00
C GLN A 707 -39.95 -10.24 44.51
N LYS A 708 -39.13 -9.63 45.36
CA LYS A 708 -37.92 -10.23 45.90
C LYS A 708 -38.27 -11.41 46.80
N ARG A 709 -37.52 -12.50 46.67
CA ARG A 709 -37.66 -13.72 47.48
C ARG A 709 -36.61 -13.85 48.57
N ILE A 710 -35.60 -12.99 48.55
CA ILE A 710 -34.55 -12.90 49.55
C ILE A 710 -34.18 -11.43 49.77
N MET A 711 -33.76 -11.09 50.98
CA MET A 711 -33.30 -9.74 51.36
C MET A 711 -32.13 -9.80 52.34
N PHE A 712 -31.42 -8.70 52.51
CA PHE A 712 -30.41 -8.61 53.57
C PHE A 712 -31.07 -8.60 54.95
N GLU A 713 -30.51 -9.37 55.88
CA GLU A 713 -31.02 -9.44 57.25
C GLU A 713 -30.89 -8.06 57.93
N GLY A 714 -31.99 -7.56 58.50
CA GLY A 714 -32.01 -6.31 59.28
C GLY A 714 -32.16 -5.01 58.49
N THR A 715 -31.99 -5.02 57.16
CA THR A 715 -32.12 -3.80 56.34
C THR A 715 -33.40 -3.74 55.52
N ASN A 716 -34.10 -4.87 55.32
CA ASN A 716 -35.26 -5.03 54.43
C ASN A 716 -35.03 -4.60 52.96
N GLU A 717 -33.78 -4.33 52.57
CA GLU A 717 -33.40 -3.94 51.21
C GLU A 717 -32.84 -5.15 50.45
N PRO A 718 -33.11 -5.31 49.15
CA PRO A 718 -32.54 -6.38 48.32
C PRO A 718 -31.16 -6.02 47.75
N ARG A 719 -30.70 -4.78 47.96
CA ARG A 719 -29.43 -4.27 47.44
C ARG A 719 -28.58 -3.73 48.58
N HIS A 720 -27.32 -4.12 48.63
CA HIS A 720 -26.38 -3.65 49.64
C HIS A 720 -25.02 -3.36 49.02
N THR A 721 -24.41 -2.25 49.43
CA THR A 721 -23.06 -1.86 49.01
C THR A 721 -22.15 -1.93 50.21
N SER A 722 -21.00 -2.58 50.06
CA SER A 722 -20.00 -2.74 51.10
C SER A 722 -18.61 -2.48 50.53
N GLU A 723 -17.69 -2.13 51.43
CA GLU A 723 -16.27 -2.02 51.11
C GLU A 723 -15.46 -3.08 51.89
N ILE A 724 -14.40 -3.59 51.27
CA ILE A 724 -13.39 -4.40 51.95
C ILE A 724 -11.99 -3.95 51.53
N LEU A 725 -11.05 -4.05 52.46
CA LEU A 725 -9.62 -3.91 52.14
C LEU A 725 -9.19 -5.07 51.26
N ILE A 726 -8.39 -4.79 50.22
CA ILE A 726 -7.83 -5.81 49.33
C ILE A 726 -7.16 -6.95 50.11
N GLU A 727 -6.49 -6.65 51.24
CA GLU A 727 -5.80 -7.64 52.08
C GLU A 727 -6.73 -8.70 52.71
N HIS A 728 -7.98 -8.35 53.00
CA HIS A 728 -8.91 -9.23 53.70
C HIS A 728 -9.59 -10.24 52.76
N GLN A 729 -9.63 -9.94 51.45
CA GLN A 729 -10.11 -10.76 50.32
C GLN A 729 -11.56 -11.29 50.40
N CYS A 730 -12.18 -11.46 51.57
CA CYS A 730 -13.52 -12.05 51.72
C CYS A 730 -14.42 -11.23 52.67
N ALA A 731 -15.74 -11.33 52.44
CA ALA A 731 -16.78 -10.77 53.29
C ALA A 731 -17.94 -11.76 53.46
N SER A 732 -18.62 -11.71 54.60
CA SER A 732 -19.79 -12.54 54.88
C SER A 732 -21.04 -11.67 55.07
N HIS A 733 -22.15 -12.10 54.46
CA HIS A 733 -23.45 -11.44 54.57
C HIS A 733 -24.52 -12.44 54.98
N LYS A 734 -25.50 -11.98 55.76
CA LYS A 734 -26.67 -12.76 56.14
C LYS A 734 -27.89 -12.35 55.34
N LEU A 735 -28.55 -13.33 54.75
CA LEU A 735 -29.70 -13.15 53.88
C LEU A 735 -30.93 -13.80 54.51
N MET A 736 -32.09 -13.16 54.45
CA MET A 736 -33.37 -13.70 54.92
C MET A 736 -34.25 -14.10 53.74
N VAL A 737 -34.74 -15.34 53.75
CA VAL A 737 -35.69 -15.84 52.74
C VAL A 737 -37.10 -15.35 53.07
N LEU A 738 -37.77 -14.81 52.06
CA LEU A 738 -39.14 -14.30 52.14
C LEU A 738 -40.18 -15.36 51.77
N PRO A 739 -41.44 -15.22 52.25
CA PRO A 739 -42.52 -16.14 51.90
C PRO A 739 -42.76 -16.21 50.40
N CYS A 740 -42.76 -17.42 49.86
CA CYS A 740 -42.85 -17.62 48.43
C CYS A 740 -44.31 -17.64 47.95
N LYS A 741 -44.71 -16.60 47.20
CA LYS A 741 -46.11 -16.41 46.73
C LYS A 741 -46.33 -16.68 45.23
N TYR A 742 -45.29 -16.62 44.39
CA TYR A 742 -45.42 -16.65 42.92
C TYR A 742 -44.46 -17.64 42.24
N ASP A 743 -43.15 -17.51 42.44
CA ASP A 743 -42.13 -18.40 41.82
C ASP A 743 -41.16 -18.96 42.87
N CYS A 744 -41.37 -20.23 43.24
CA CYS A 744 -40.59 -20.97 44.24
C CYS A 744 -39.72 -22.05 43.61
N PHE A 745 -39.50 -21.99 42.29
CA PHE A 745 -38.90 -23.08 41.54
C PHE A 745 -37.65 -22.64 40.77
N THR A 746 -37.57 -21.38 40.38
CA THR A 746 -36.35 -20.81 39.75
C THR A 746 -35.30 -20.45 40.80
N SER A 747 -34.02 -20.60 40.47
CA SER A 747 -32.92 -20.16 41.33
C SER A 747 -33.02 -18.68 41.68
N ILE A 748 -32.60 -18.31 42.89
CA ILE A 748 -32.43 -16.93 43.32
C ILE A 748 -31.11 -16.42 42.74
N ASN A 749 -31.19 -15.45 41.84
CA ASN A 749 -30.02 -14.92 41.13
C ASN A 749 -29.47 -13.71 41.88
N ILE A 750 -28.20 -13.77 42.27
CA ILE A 750 -27.51 -12.72 43.02
C ILE A 750 -26.42 -12.15 42.12
N SER A 751 -26.46 -10.83 41.86
CA SER A 751 -25.41 -10.15 41.12
C SER A 751 -24.47 -9.42 42.06
N VAL A 752 -23.18 -9.47 41.74
CA VAL A 752 -22.11 -8.78 42.45
C VAL A 752 -21.36 -7.94 41.45
N SER A 753 -21.49 -6.62 41.54
CA SER A 753 -20.65 -5.68 40.80
C SER A 753 -19.59 -5.08 41.72
N TYR A 754 -18.40 -4.79 41.20
CA TYR A 754 -17.30 -4.28 42.00
C TYR A 754 -16.47 -3.21 41.29
N SER A 755 -15.80 -2.39 42.09
CA SER A 755 -14.90 -1.34 41.65
C SER A 755 -13.75 -1.21 42.64
N LEU A 756 -12.68 -0.54 42.22
CA LEU A 756 -11.52 -0.28 43.06
C LEU A 756 -11.44 1.20 43.40
N THR A 757 -11.33 1.50 44.70
CA THR A 757 -11.04 2.84 45.19
C THR A 757 -9.69 2.85 45.91
N VAL A 758 -8.98 3.96 45.78
CA VAL A 758 -7.65 4.14 46.34
C VAL A 758 -7.64 5.46 47.10
N ASP A 759 -7.27 5.41 48.39
CA ASP A 759 -7.03 6.63 49.17
C ASP A 759 -5.82 7.34 48.54
N GLN A 760 -6.01 8.57 48.03
CA GLN A 760 -5.06 9.29 47.19
C GLN A 760 -3.64 9.31 47.79
N MET A 761 -2.76 8.44 47.30
CA MET A 761 -1.32 8.49 47.57
C MET A 761 -0.69 9.29 46.43
N ARG A 762 -0.09 10.45 46.74
CA ARG A 762 0.62 11.27 45.72
C ARG A 762 1.87 10.56 45.18
N ASP A 763 2.47 9.69 45.99
CA ASP A 763 3.81 9.13 45.76
C ASP A 763 3.81 7.78 45.00
N LEU A 764 2.68 7.07 44.87
CA LEU A 764 2.58 5.78 44.17
C LEU A 764 1.41 5.77 43.17
N PRO A 765 1.52 5.10 42.01
CA PRO A 765 0.43 5.01 41.05
C PRO A 765 -0.74 4.19 41.63
N ALA A 766 -1.94 4.76 41.60
CA ALA A 766 -3.14 4.06 42.07
C ALA A 766 -3.44 2.86 41.14
N PRO A 767 -3.61 1.63 41.66
CA PRO A 767 -3.96 0.48 40.82
C PRO A 767 -5.28 0.68 40.06
N VAL A 768 -5.42 -0.01 38.93
CA VAL A 768 -6.64 -0.04 38.10
C VAL A 768 -7.09 -1.47 37.86
N LEU A 769 -8.39 -1.65 37.64
CA LEU A 769 -8.92 -2.93 37.17
C LEU A 769 -8.56 -3.11 35.69
N ASP A 770 -8.25 -4.34 35.32
CA ASP A 770 -8.06 -4.72 33.92
C ASP A 770 -9.30 -4.41 33.09
N LYS A 771 -9.12 -3.60 32.03
CA LYS A 771 -10.16 -3.17 31.10
C LYS A 771 -10.87 -4.36 30.44
N TYR A 772 -10.18 -5.46 30.21
CA TYR A 772 -10.71 -6.63 29.51
C TYR A 772 -11.47 -7.59 30.44
N THR A 773 -11.44 -7.36 31.76
CA THR A 773 -12.17 -8.19 32.74
C THR A 773 -13.55 -7.62 33.09
N THR A 774 -14.55 -8.50 33.23
CA THR A 774 -15.90 -8.06 33.60
C THR A 774 -16.00 -7.79 35.10
N THR A 775 -16.40 -6.58 35.47
CA THR A 775 -16.56 -6.13 36.87
C THR A 775 -17.90 -6.54 37.51
N GLN A 776 -18.62 -7.48 36.88
CA GLN A 776 -19.87 -8.02 37.39
C GLN A 776 -19.89 -9.55 37.28
N ARG A 777 -20.35 -10.21 38.33
CA ARG A 777 -20.53 -11.67 38.42
C ARG A 777 -21.90 -12.02 38.97
N TYR A 778 -22.38 -13.20 38.59
CA TYR A 778 -23.70 -13.71 38.98
C TYR A 778 -23.55 -15.05 39.69
N PHE A 779 -24.34 -15.25 40.73
CA PHE A 779 -24.38 -16.47 41.53
C PHE A 779 -25.83 -16.94 41.68
N GLU A 780 -26.04 -18.25 41.71
CA GLU A 780 -27.37 -18.85 41.81
C GLU A 780 -27.55 -19.58 43.15
N LEU A 781 -28.68 -19.36 43.80
CA LEU A 781 -29.11 -20.06 45.01
C LEU A 781 -30.43 -20.82 44.73
N PRO A 782 -30.39 -22.16 44.51
CA PRO A 782 -31.55 -22.93 44.08
C PRO A 782 -32.55 -23.31 45.19
N TYR A 783 -33.80 -23.60 44.81
CA TYR A 783 -34.85 -24.15 45.69
C TYR A 783 -34.86 -25.70 45.72
N MET A 784 -35.34 -26.27 46.83
CA MET A 784 -35.51 -27.72 47.03
C MET A 784 -36.79 -28.27 46.34
N LYS A 785 -36.76 -29.42 45.65
CA LYS A 785 -37.89 -29.95 44.85
C LYS A 785 -38.77 -30.96 45.61
N ASP A 786 -40.06 -31.06 45.26
CA ASP A 786 -41.03 -32.00 45.86
C ASP A 786 -41.14 -33.30 45.05
N CYS A 787 -40.64 -34.41 45.59
CA CYS A 787 -40.44 -35.67 44.85
C CYS A 787 -41.23 -36.88 45.40
N ASN A 788 -42.44 -36.67 45.97
CA ASN A 788 -43.30 -37.77 46.47
C ASN A 788 -42.53 -38.79 47.35
N ASN A 789 -41.88 -38.31 48.41
CA ASN A 789 -41.05 -39.08 49.35
C ASN A 789 -39.74 -39.69 48.79
N LYS A 790 -39.35 -39.38 47.54
CA LYS A 790 -38.00 -39.70 47.02
C LYS A 790 -37.03 -38.54 47.28
N ALA A 791 -35.75 -38.84 47.41
CA ALA A 791 -34.70 -37.81 47.51
C ALA A 791 -34.48 -37.05 46.19
N VAL A 792 -34.82 -37.66 45.04
CA VAL A 792 -34.57 -37.15 43.69
C VAL A 792 -35.81 -37.39 42.80
N CYS A 793 -36.21 -36.38 42.02
CA CYS A 793 -37.32 -36.47 41.05
C CYS A 793 -36.80 -36.88 39.67
N VAL A 794 -37.25 -38.01 39.10
CA VAL A 794 -36.82 -38.46 37.76
C VAL A 794 -37.96 -38.35 36.74
N ALA A 795 -37.81 -37.43 35.78
CA ALA A 795 -38.73 -37.27 34.66
C ALA A 795 -38.26 -38.07 33.44
N GLU A 796 -39.17 -38.76 32.74
CA GLU A 796 -38.88 -39.53 31.53
C GLU A 796 -39.62 -38.89 30.35
N LEU A 797 -38.88 -38.09 29.58
CA LEU A 797 -39.42 -37.33 28.46
C LEU A 797 -39.19 -38.09 27.13
N SER A 798 -40.04 -37.89 26.12
CA SER A 798 -39.86 -38.46 24.77
C SER A 798 -40.36 -37.49 23.70
N LEU A 799 -39.55 -37.23 22.66
CA LEU A 799 -39.80 -36.22 21.62
C LEU A 799 -39.88 -36.83 20.21
N TYR A 800 -40.90 -36.44 19.44
CA TYR A 800 -41.04 -36.75 18.01
C TYR A 800 -41.18 -35.49 17.17
N THR A 801 -40.48 -35.42 16.03
CA THR A 801 -40.48 -34.26 15.11
C THR A 801 -40.57 -34.67 13.63
N GLY A 802 -41.23 -33.85 12.80
CA GLY A 802 -41.31 -34.05 11.35
C GLY A 802 -41.70 -32.78 10.56
N PHE A 803 -41.24 -32.68 9.30
CA PHE A 803 -41.49 -31.55 8.39
C PHE A 803 -42.49 -31.90 7.28
N SER A 804 -43.18 -30.89 6.74
CA SER A 804 -44.04 -31.03 5.56
C SER A 804 -43.25 -31.19 4.25
N GLU A 805 -42.11 -30.51 4.13
CA GLU A 805 -41.26 -30.50 2.93
C GLU A 805 -40.01 -31.38 3.11
N LYS A 806 -39.46 -31.87 1.99
CA LYS A 806 -38.22 -32.67 1.97
C LYS A 806 -36.95 -31.82 1.79
N GLU A 807 -37.09 -30.64 1.18
CA GLU A 807 -36.01 -29.69 0.92
C GLU A 807 -36.53 -28.25 0.93
N LEU A 808 -35.63 -27.27 1.08
CA LEU A 808 -35.93 -25.84 1.07
C LEU A 808 -35.32 -25.18 -0.17
N VAL A 809 -36.13 -24.50 -0.97
CA VAL A 809 -35.68 -23.72 -2.12
C VAL A 809 -35.85 -22.23 -1.82
N VAL A 810 -34.74 -21.56 -1.52
CA VAL A 810 -34.71 -20.11 -1.22
C VAL A 810 -35.10 -19.34 -2.47
N GLY A 811 -36.16 -18.52 -2.37
CA GLY A 811 -36.77 -17.81 -3.49
C GLY A 811 -37.93 -18.55 -4.20
N ASP A 812 -38.36 -19.72 -3.70
CA ASP A 812 -39.57 -20.43 -4.17
C ASP A 812 -40.45 -20.95 -3.01
N THR A 813 -39.84 -21.57 -2.00
CA THR A 813 -40.56 -22.12 -0.85
C THR A 813 -41.15 -21.01 0.02
N LYS A 814 -42.49 -20.89 0.06
CA LYS A 814 -43.18 -19.80 0.79
C LYS A 814 -43.34 -20.04 2.29
N ASN A 815 -43.73 -21.25 2.70
CA ASN A 815 -43.89 -21.60 4.11
C ASN A 815 -43.38 -23.02 4.39
N LEU A 816 -42.85 -23.25 5.59
CA LEU A 816 -42.43 -24.56 6.09
C LEU A 816 -43.24 -24.92 7.35
N LEU A 817 -43.72 -26.14 7.49
CA LEU A 817 -44.42 -26.62 8.69
C LEU A 817 -43.63 -27.74 9.37
N MET A 818 -43.48 -27.68 10.71
CA MET A 818 -42.92 -28.75 11.53
C MET A 818 -43.88 -29.12 12.65
N ASN A 819 -44.10 -30.42 12.80
CA ASN A 819 -44.91 -31.00 13.87
C ASN A 819 -44.00 -31.47 15.01
N LEU A 820 -44.39 -31.19 16.26
CA LEU A 820 -43.70 -31.59 17.48
C LEU A 820 -44.65 -32.33 18.43
N SER A 821 -44.19 -33.44 19.01
CA SER A 821 -44.92 -34.22 20.02
C SER A 821 -43.99 -34.53 21.20
N LEU A 822 -44.36 -34.11 22.41
CA LEU A 822 -43.59 -34.34 23.64
C LEU A 822 -44.43 -35.10 24.67
N VAL A 823 -43.87 -36.15 25.25
CA VAL A 823 -44.54 -37.04 26.22
C VAL A 823 -43.71 -37.13 27.50
N ASN A 824 -44.37 -37.05 28.68
CA ASN A 824 -43.77 -37.42 29.97
C ASN A 824 -44.38 -38.74 30.47
N ASN A 825 -43.52 -39.74 30.72
CA ASN A 825 -43.90 -41.10 31.12
C ASN A 825 -43.71 -41.41 32.62
N ALA A 826 -43.01 -40.56 33.38
CA ALA A 826 -42.59 -40.85 34.77
C ALA A 826 -43.06 -39.78 35.79
N ASP A 827 -42.18 -39.34 36.70
CA ASP A 827 -42.50 -38.35 37.73
C ASP A 827 -42.67 -36.94 37.11
N ASN A 828 -43.09 -35.97 37.94
CA ASN A 828 -43.27 -34.58 37.52
C ASN A 828 -41.97 -33.98 36.96
N SER A 829 -42.08 -33.35 35.78
CA SER A 829 -40.98 -32.60 35.16
C SER A 829 -41.14 -31.11 35.46
N TYR A 830 -40.21 -30.55 36.24
CA TYR A 830 -40.25 -29.16 36.70
C TYR A 830 -39.59 -28.23 35.68
N LEU A 831 -40.22 -27.07 35.46
CA LEU A 831 -39.77 -26.02 34.55
C LEU A 831 -39.40 -26.57 33.16
N THR A 832 -40.21 -27.48 32.63
CA THR A 832 -39.94 -28.12 31.33
C THR A 832 -39.96 -27.06 30.23
N THR A 833 -38.81 -26.88 29.58
CA THR A 833 -38.62 -25.92 28.50
C THR A 833 -38.15 -26.64 27.25
N LEU A 834 -38.86 -26.42 26.15
CA LEU A 834 -38.43 -26.82 24.82
C LEU A 834 -37.83 -25.60 24.12
N ARG A 835 -36.54 -25.64 23.85
CA ARG A 835 -35.83 -24.64 23.05
C ARG A 835 -35.61 -25.21 21.67
N LEU A 836 -36.14 -24.52 20.66
CA LEU A 836 -35.94 -24.85 19.26
C LEU A 836 -35.02 -23.80 18.64
N THR A 837 -33.83 -24.23 18.23
CA THR A 837 -32.88 -23.40 17.49
C THR A 837 -33.02 -23.66 16.01
N TYR A 838 -33.10 -22.59 15.21
CA TYR A 838 -33.31 -22.67 13.77
C TYR A 838 -32.59 -21.51 13.06
N PRO A 839 -32.37 -21.62 11.73
CA PRO A 839 -31.66 -20.60 10.98
C PRO A 839 -32.47 -19.32 10.83
N ARG A 840 -31.80 -18.17 10.94
CA ARG A 840 -32.45 -16.85 10.96
C ARG A 840 -33.23 -16.52 9.70
N ASN A 841 -32.85 -17.14 8.57
CA ASN A 841 -33.58 -17.04 7.30
C ASN A 841 -35.03 -17.56 7.41
N LEU A 842 -35.43 -18.18 8.51
CA LEU A 842 -36.81 -18.60 8.77
C LEU A 842 -37.45 -17.75 9.86
N GLN A 843 -38.56 -17.09 9.55
CA GLN A 843 -39.33 -16.29 10.50
C GLN A 843 -40.55 -17.08 10.98
N VAL A 844 -40.80 -17.11 12.29
CA VAL A 844 -41.96 -17.81 12.84
C VAL A 844 -43.23 -17.05 12.45
N LYS A 845 -44.08 -17.69 11.64
CA LYS A 845 -45.34 -17.13 11.15
C LYS A 845 -46.49 -17.40 12.12
N LYS A 846 -46.58 -18.64 12.60
CA LYS A 846 -47.65 -19.06 13.52
C LYS A 846 -47.22 -20.30 14.30
N ILE A 847 -47.63 -20.36 15.56
CA ILE A 847 -47.58 -21.57 16.39
C ILE A 847 -49.01 -22.08 16.53
N LEU A 848 -49.23 -23.34 16.14
CA LEU A 848 -50.52 -24.01 16.22
C LEU A 848 -50.66 -24.63 17.61
N GLU A 849 -51.43 -23.98 18.48
CA GLU A 849 -51.67 -24.42 19.85
C GLU A 849 -52.43 -25.76 19.93
N PRO A 850 -52.16 -26.58 20.96
CA PRO A 850 -52.78 -27.88 21.13
C PRO A 850 -54.23 -27.75 21.64
N SER A 851 -55.02 -28.83 21.59
CA SER A 851 -56.43 -28.82 22.01
C SER A 851 -56.62 -28.48 23.50
N VAL A 852 -57.80 -27.95 23.88
CA VAL A 852 -58.11 -27.45 25.25
C VAL A 852 -57.86 -28.47 26.38
N SER A 853 -57.90 -29.78 26.09
CA SER A 853 -57.65 -30.88 27.04
C SER A 853 -56.18 -31.27 27.23
N SER A 854 -55.24 -30.57 26.60
CA SER A 854 -53.81 -30.89 26.61
C SER A 854 -53.00 -29.94 27.52
N PRO A 855 -51.78 -30.32 27.93
CA PRO A 855 -50.87 -29.46 28.69
C PRO A 855 -50.63 -28.12 27.98
N SER A 856 -50.60 -27.02 28.73
CA SER A 856 -50.41 -25.69 28.15
C SER A 856 -49.02 -25.54 27.52
N VAL A 857 -48.97 -24.96 26.32
CA VAL A 857 -47.73 -24.61 25.62
C VAL A 857 -47.71 -23.10 25.46
N LYS A 858 -46.76 -22.44 26.12
CA LYS A 858 -46.57 -20.99 26.00
C LYS A 858 -45.18 -20.72 25.47
N CYS A 859 -45.09 -20.30 24.22
CA CYS A 859 -43.83 -19.92 23.60
C CYS A 859 -43.57 -18.43 23.77
N ALA A 860 -42.32 -18.09 24.10
CA ALA A 860 -41.85 -16.72 24.07
C ALA A 860 -41.76 -16.22 22.62
N GLU A 861 -41.64 -14.91 22.45
CA GLU A 861 -41.27 -14.36 21.16
C GLU A 861 -39.89 -14.88 20.73
N PRO A 862 -39.67 -15.14 19.43
CA PRO A 862 -38.38 -15.53 18.91
C PRO A 862 -37.24 -14.60 19.34
N SER A 863 -36.15 -15.18 19.85
CA SER A 863 -34.94 -14.46 20.24
C SER A 863 -33.78 -14.75 19.30
N LEU A 864 -32.94 -13.75 19.05
CA LEU A 864 -31.71 -13.90 18.25
C LEU A 864 -30.62 -14.55 19.11
N GLU A 865 -30.02 -15.65 18.66
CA GLU A 865 -28.92 -16.33 19.36
C GLU A 865 -27.55 -15.88 18.87
N THR A 866 -27.42 -15.83 17.55
CA THR A 866 -26.22 -15.40 16.85
C THR A 866 -26.66 -14.62 15.61
N SER A 867 -25.71 -14.08 14.85
CA SER A 867 -26.03 -13.46 13.56
C SER A 867 -26.78 -14.39 12.59
N LEU A 868 -26.65 -15.72 12.74
CA LEU A 868 -27.16 -16.75 11.82
C LEU A 868 -28.29 -17.62 12.38
N LEU A 869 -28.45 -17.69 13.70
CA LEU A 869 -29.43 -18.55 14.36
C LEU A 869 -30.40 -17.73 15.21
N SER A 870 -31.66 -18.14 15.16
CA SER A 870 -32.72 -17.70 16.04
C SER A 870 -33.18 -18.88 16.89
N SER A 871 -33.76 -18.59 18.03
CA SER A 871 -34.38 -19.60 18.88
C SER A 871 -35.78 -19.18 19.30
N VAL A 872 -36.61 -20.18 19.55
CA VAL A 872 -37.88 -19.99 20.24
C VAL A 872 -37.91 -20.93 21.44
N SER A 873 -38.27 -20.38 22.60
CA SER A 873 -38.37 -21.14 23.84
C SER A 873 -39.83 -21.30 24.24
N CYS A 874 -40.26 -22.54 24.41
CA CYS A 874 -41.62 -22.93 24.74
C CYS A 874 -41.67 -23.56 26.13
N LYS A 875 -42.49 -22.98 27.01
CA LYS A 875 -42.80 -23.51 28.34
C LYS A 875 -43.90 -24.56 28.21
N ILE A 876 -43.62 -25.80 28.60
CA ILE A 876 -44.53 -26.94 28.44
C ILE A 876 -45.09 -27.35 29.81
N GLY A 877 -46.41 -27.33 29.96
CA GLY A 877 -47.09 -27.71 31.21
C GLY A 877 -46.64 -26.91 32.44
N TYR A 878 -46.15 -25.69 32.24
CA TYR A 878 -45.39 -24.93 33.23
C TYR A 878 -46.24 -24.54 34.46
N PRO A 879 -45.69 -24.61 35.70
CA PRO A 879 -44.32 -24.99 36.07
C PRO A 879 -44.10 -26.49 36.27
N ILE A 880 -45.14 -27.33 36.19
CA ILE A 880 -45.10 -28.77 36.48
C ILE A 880 -45.72 -29.57 35.33
N PHE A 881 -44.89 -30.16 34.48
CA PHE A 881 -45.34 -31.04 33.40
C PHE A 881 -45.56 -32.45 33.95
N ARG A 882 -46.83 -32.77 34.20
CA ARG A 882 -47.28 -34.08 34.72
C ARG A 882 -47.21 -35.16 33.64
N LYS A 883 -47.34 -36.42 34.06
CA LYS A 883 -47.39 -37.60 33.19
C LYS A 883 -48.53 -37.51 32.15
N SER A 884 -48.20 -36.99 30.95
CA SER A 884 -49.14 -36.62 29.89
C SER A 884 -48.39 -36.36 28.56
N ALA A 885 -49.13 -36.17 27.46
CA ALA A 885 -48.58 -35.89 26.12
C ALA A 885 -49.11 -34.56 25.56
N VAL A 886 -48.30 -33.87 24.76
CA VAL A 886 -48.66 -32.62 24.08
C VAL A 886 -48.16 -32.60 22.63
N ASN A 887 -49.02 -32.16 21.70
CA ASN A 887 -48.75 -32.10 20.27
C ASN A 887 -49.01 -30.70 19.73
N PHE A 888 -48.02 -30.05 19.12
CA PHE A 888 -48.17 -28.71 18.54
C PHE A 888 -47.31 -28.58 17.29
N ALA A 889 -47.51 -27.52 16.50
CA ALA A 889 -46.76 -27.32 15.26
C ALA A 889 -46.35 -25.86 15.08
N ILE A 890 -45.25 -25.64 14.38
CA ILE A 890 -44.73 -24.31 14.08
C ILE A 890 -44.66 -24.15 12.56
N THR A 891 -45.18 -23.03 12.07
CA THR A 891 -45.09 -22.63 10.66
C THR A 891 -44.08 -21.50 10.52
N TRP A 892 -43.13 -21.63 9.61
CA TRP A 892 -42.17 -20.60 9.25
C TRP A 892 -42.46 -20.01 7.88
N GLN A 893 -42.05 -18.75 7.71
CA GLN A 893 -41.91 -18.07 6.44
C GLN A 893 -40.41 -17.94 6.12
N LEU A 894 -40.02 -18.28 4.89
CA LEU A 894 -38.63 -18.21 4.44
C LEU A 894 -38.31 -16.80 3.93
N ASP A 895 -37.19 -16.25 4.38
CA ASP A 895 -36.58 -15.00 3.92
C ASP A 895 -35.86 -15.24 2.57
N GLU A 896 -35.84 -14.22 1.72
CA GLU A 896 -35.15 -14.21 0.43
C GLU A 896 -33.64 -13.95 0.58
N ALA A 897 -33.11 -13.78 1.80
CA ALA A 897 -31.67 -13.69 2.02
C ALA A 897 -30.94 -15.01 1.75
N MET A 898 -29.70 -14.93 1.24
CA MET A 898 -28.86 -16.10 0.98
C MET A 898 -28.64 -16.92 2.25
N PHE A 899 -28.95 -18.21 2.18
CA PHE A 899 -28.72 -19.14 3.28
C PHE A 899 -27.21 -19.40 3.48
N PRO A 900 -26.70 -19.37 4.73
CA PRO A 900 -25.26 -19.47 5.03
C PRO A 900 -24.64 -20.88 4.85
N GLY A 901 -25.44 -21.90 4.54
CA GLY A 901 -24.96 -23.27 4.37
C GLY A 901 -25.93 -24.14 3.57
N ASN A 902 -25.51 -25.36 3.25
CA ASN A 902 -26.26 -26.28 2.37
C ASN A 902 -27.42 -27.01 3.09
N PHE A 903 -27.54 -26.83 4.40
CA PHE A 903 -28.58 -27.44 5.22
C PHE A 903 -29.13 -26.45 6.24
N ALA A 904 -30.45 -26.44 6.40
CA ALA A 904 -31.13 -25.80 7.51
C ALA A 904 -31.14 -26.78 8.70
N ALA A 905 -30.38 -26.47 9.74
CA ALA A 905 -30.32 -27.26 10.96
C ALA A 905 -31.37 -26.77 11.96
N PHE A 906 -32.20 -27.69 12.43
CA PHE A 906 -33.18 -27.47 13.48
C PHE A 906 -32.82 -28.34 14.66
N ASP A 907 -32.44 -27.70 15.75
CA ASP A 907 -32.05 -28.38 16.97
C ASP A 907 -33.13 -28.17 18.02
N VAL A 908 -33.82 -29.24 18.37
CA VAL A 908 -34.83 -29.24 19.44
C VAL A 908 -34.16 -29.75 20.70
N ASN A 909 -34.08 -28.90 21.72
CA ASN A 909 -33.55 -29.26 23.03
C ASN A 909 -34.65 -29.12 24.07
N VAL A 910 -35.01 -30.22 24.73
CA VAL A 910 -35.97 -30.23 25.84
C VAL A 910 -35.20 -30.43 27.13
N THR A 911 -35.31 -29.46 28.02
CA THR A 911 -34.67 -29.48 29.34
C THR A 911 -35.72 -29.45 30.43
N SER A 912 -35.37 -30.04 31.57
CA SER A 912 -36.07 -29.89 32.84
C SER A 912 -35.03 -29.64 33.93
N VAL A 913 -35.45 -29.01 35.03
CA VAL A 913 -34.53 -28.73 36.14
C VAL A 913 -34.40 -29.92 37.10
N ASN A 914 -35.01 -31.07 36.80
CA ASN A 914 -34.95 -32.26 37.62
C ASN A 914 -33.48 -32.72 37.84
N GLU A 915 -33.17 -33.22 39.03
CA GLU A 915 -31.81 -33.69 39.35
C GLU A 915 -31.49 -34.95 38.53
N GLY A 916 -30.35 -34.96 37.85
CA GLY A 916 -29.96 -36.03 36.93
C GLY A 916 -30.73 -36.04 35.60
N ALA A 917 -31.50 -34.98 35.28
CA ALA A 917 -32.18 -34.87 34.00
C ALA A 917 -31.17 -34.79 32.85
N ILE A 918 -31.32 -35.69 31.87
CA ILE A 918 -30.55 -35.64 30.64
C ILE A 918 -31.37 -34.83 29.62
N PRO A 919 -30.81 -33.76 29.03
CA PRO A 919 -31.49 -33.01 27.98
C PRO A 919 -31.84 -33.92 26.80
N LEU A 920 -33.07 -33.82 26.31
CA LEU A 920 -33.45 -34.49 25.07
C LEU A 920 -33.14 -33.59 23.89
N THR A 921 -32.14 -33.97 23.12
CA THR A 921 -31.74 -33.26 21.91
C THR A 921 -32.10 -34.06 20.68
N GLN A 922 -32.82 -33.44 19.74
CA GLN A 922 -33.06 -33.99 18.42
C GLN A 922 -32.68 -32.96 17.36
N ALA A 923 -31.75 -33.33 16.50
CA ALA A 923 -31.34 -32.52 15.36
C ALA A 923 -32.02 -33.01 14.09
N LYS A 924 -32.56 -32.09 13.28
CA LYS A 924 -33.06 -32.36 11.93
C LYS A 924 -32.39 -31.41 10.96
N ARG A 925 -31.99 -31.93 9.80
CA ARG A 925 -31.36 -31.15 8.73
C ARG A 925 -32.22 -31.24 7.47
N LEU A 926 -32.59 -30.09 6.93
CA LEU A 926 -33.26 -29.98 5.62
C LEU A 926 -32.25 -29.48 4.58
N PRO A 927 -32.07 -30.15 3.44
CA PRO A 927 -31.26 -29.62 2.34
C PRO A 927 -31.78 -28.26 1.86
N VAL A 928 -30.86 -27.34 1.58
CA VAL A 928 -31.17 -25.99 1.08
C VAL A 928 -30.59 -25.80 -0.31
N LYS A 929 -31.42 -25.32 -1.23
CA LYS A 929 -31.04 -24.88 -2.57
C LYS A 929 -31.41 -23.41 -2.75
N HIS A 930 -30.70 -22.72 -3.63
CA HIS A 930 -30.99 -21.33 -3.97
C HIS A 930 -31.57 -21.22 -5.37
N SER A 931 -32.66 -20.48 -5.52
CA SER A 931 -33.32 -20.35 -6.82
C SER A 931 -32.61 -19.31 -7.70
N PHE A 932 -32.58 -19.55 -9.00
CA PHE A 932 -32.19 -18.52 -9.96
C PHE A 932 -33.13 -18.54 -11.17
N THR A 933 -33.17 -17.41 -11.87
CA THR A 933 -33.77 -17.33 -13.19
C THR A 933 -32.70 -16.96 -14.19
N ALA A 934 -32.62 -17.71 -15.28
CA ALA A 934 -31.81 -17.37 -16.44
C ALA A 934 -32.65 -17.63 -17.68
N VAL A 935 -32.62 -16.69 -18.61
CA VAL A 935 -33.30 -16.76 -19.90
C VAL A 935 -32.25 -16.46 -20.94
N LEU A 936 -31.98 -17.44 -21.80
CA LEU A 936 -31.32 -17.17 -23.07
C LEU A 936 -32.36 -16.47 -23.96
N SER A 937 -32.12 -15.21 -24.29
CA SER A 937 -33.01 -14.44 -25.15
C SER A 937 -32.97 -14.99 -26.57
N ARG A 938 -34.12 -15.04 -27.25
CA ARG A 938 -34.19 -15.47 -28.65
C ARG A 938 -33.34 -14.54 -29.53
N PRO A 939 -32.29 -15.05 -30.20
CA PRO A 939 -31.49 -14.25 -31.12
C PRO A 939 -32.33 -13.79 -32.32
N ARG A 940 -31.89 -12.72 -33.00
CA ARG A 940 -32.59 -12.17 -34.19
C ARG A 940 -32.86 -13.28 -35.21
N PRO A 941 -34.01 -13.26 -35.92
CA PRO A 941 -34.44 -14.39 -36.72
C PRO A 941 -33.51 -14.54 -37.92
N VAL A 942 -32.74 -15.63 -37.90
CA VAL A 942 -32.11 -16.31 -39.04
C VAL A 942 -31.13 -15.48 -39.87
N ILE A 943 -29.85 -15.86 -39.82
CA ILE A 943 -28.82 -15.25 -40.66
C ILE A 943 -28.88 -15.92 -42.04
N GLU A 944 -29.35 -15.20 -43.06
CA GLU A 944 -29.33 -15.68 -44.44
C GLU A 944 -27.98 -15.39 -45.12
N VAL A 945 -27.39 -16.43 -45.69
CA VAL A 945 -26.10 -16.36 -46.38
C VAL A 945 -26.24 -16.99 -47.76
N ASN A 946 -26.23 -16.17 -48.81
CA ASN A 946 -26.11 -16.63 -50.19
C ASN A 946 -24.64 -16.96 -50.50
N ILE A 947 -24.35 -18.21 -50.83
CA ILE A 947 -22.99 -18.72 -51.05
C ILE A 947 -22.54 -18.53 -52.51
N SER A 948 -23.45 -18.13 -53.39
CA SER A 948 -23.27 -18.12 -54.86
C SER A 948 -22.72 -16.79 -55.40
N GLN A 949 -22.94 -15.69 -54.68
CA GLN A 949 -22.62 -14.32 -55.11
C GLN A 949 -21.36 -13.73 -54.47
N ALA A 950 -20.62 -14.52 -53.68
CA ALA A 950 -19.52 -14.01 -52.88
C ALA A 950 -18.23 -13.84 -53.71
N MET A 951 -17.73 -12.60 -53.82
CA MET A 951 -16.41 -12.29 -54.38
C MET A 951 -15.24 -12.73 -53.46
N ASN A 952 -15.51 -13.00 -52.19
CA ASN A 952 -14.53 -13.37 -51.17
C ASN A 952 -14.57 -14.87 -50.85
N LYS A 953 -13.42 -15.46 -50.49
CA LYS A 953 -13.29 -16.88 -50.13
C LYS A 953 -13.96 -17.26 -48.81
N SER A 954 -14.21 -16.27 -47.94
CA SER A 954 -14.77 -16.46 -46.61
C SER A 954 -15.68 -15.30 -46.21
N ARG A 955 -16.54 -15.53 -45.21
CA ARG A 955 -17.44 -14.53 -44.61
C ARG A 955 -17.39 -14.61 -43.10
N GLU A 956 -17.16 -13.47 -42.44
CA GLU A 956 -17.26 -13.38 -40.99
C GLU A 956 -18.73 -13.37 -40.55
N ILE A 957 -19.04 -14.11 -39.50
CA ILE A 957 -20.36 -14.22 -38.87
C ILE A 957 -20.22 -14.08 -37.35
N GLN A 958 -21.21 -13.44 -36.74
CA GLN A 958 -21.27 -13.22 -35.29
C GLN A 958 -22.48 -13.94 -34.73
N TYR A 959 -22.25 -14.78 -33.72
CA TYR A 959 -23.31 -15.44 -32.95
C TYR A 959 -23.45 -14.72 -31.61
N GLU A 960 -24.59 -14.08 -31.41
CA GLU A 960 -24.89 -13.30 -30.21
C GLU A 960 -25.86 -14.08 -29.32
N PHE A 961 -25.42 -14.36 -28.09
CA PHE A 961 -26.24 -14.96 -27.04
C PHE A 961 -26.38 -13.98 -25.90
N ASN A 962 -27.61 -13.51 -25.68
CA ASN A 962 -27.95 -12.65 -24.56
C ASN A 962 -28.55 -13.49 -23.43
N ILE A 963 -27.97 -13.38 -22.24
CA ILE A 963 -28.47 -14.01 -21.02
C ILE A 963 -29.07 -12.92 -20.17
N ASN A 964 -30.36 -13.05 -19.87
CA ASN A 964 -31.09 -12.17 -18.98
C ASN A 964 -31.74 -12.99 -17.87
N GLY A 965 -31.63 -12.52 -16.63
CA GLY A 965 -32.32 -13.15 -15.51
C GLY A 965 -31.98 -12.52 -14.18
N GLU A 966 -32.27 -13.25 -13.11
CA GLU A 966 -31.97 -12.89 -11.74
C GLU A 966 -31.16 -14.02 -11.11
N ASN A 967 -29.85 -13.76 -10.96
CA ASN A 967 -28.91 -14.65 -10.30
C ASN A 967 -28.46 -14.04 -8.96
N GLN A 968 -29.45 -13.70 -8.12
CA GLN A 968 -29.25 -12.96 -6.87
C GLN A 968 -28.37 -13.70 -5.84
N TYR A 969 -28.24 -15.03 -5.95
CA TYR A 969 -27.44 -15.86 -5.05
C TYR A 969 -26.11 -16.32 -5.67
N GLY A 970 -25.69 -15.72 -6.78
CA GLY A 970 -24.38 -15.96 -7.38
C GLY A 970 -24.16 -17.40 -7.84
N ALA A 971 -25.18 -18.05 -8.40
CA ALA A 971 -25.04 -19.37 -9.00
C ALA A 971 -23.94 -19.34 -10.07
N GLN A 972 -23.03 -20.30 -10.00
CA GLN A 972 -22.03 -20.51 -11.06
C GLN A 972 -22.73 -21.18 -12.23
N LEU A 973 -23.01 -20.39 -13.26
CA LEU A 973 -23.64 -20.84 -14.49
C LEU A 973 -22.54 -21.08 -15.53
N GLU A 974 -22.56 -22.22 -16.18
CA GLU A 974 -21.66 -22.51 -17.31
C GLU A 974 -22.48 -22.50 -18.59
N LEU A 975 -22.28 -21.50 -19.44
CA LEU A 975 -22.84 -21.49 -20.79
C LEU A 975 -21.96 -22.31 -21.70
N THR A 976 -22.52 -23.33 -22.34
CA THR A 976 -21.85 -24.10 -23.39
C THR A 976 -22.50 -23.83 -24.73
N ILE A 977 -21.74 -23.27 -25.69
CA ILE A 977 -22.18 -22.99 -27.06
C ILE A 977 -21.52 -23.99 -28.02
N TRP A 978 -22.31 -24.68 -28.84
CA TRP A 978 -21.85 -25.71 -29.76
C TRP A 978 -21.95 -25.19 -31.18
N ILE A 979 -20.81 -25.08 -31.88
CA ILE A 979 -20.73 -24.52 -33.24
C ILE A 979 -20.21 -25.60 -34.20
N PRO A 980 -20.92 -25.88 -35.32
CA PRO A 980 -20.46 -26.86 -36.30
C PRO A 980 -19.24 -26.34 -37.06
N VAL A 981 -18.12 -27.06 -36.99
CA VAL A 981 -16.87 -26.69 -37.67
C VAL A 981 -16.60 -27.54 -38.90
N MET A 982 -17.08 -28.78 -38.93
CA MET A 982 -16.99 -29.66 -40.10
C MET A 982 -18.34 -30.26 -40.45
N ILE A 983 -18.72 -30.20 -41.73
CA ILE A 983 -19.92 -30.85 -42.24
C ILE A 983 -19.54 -31.86 -43.32
N LYS A 984 -20.01 -33.12 -43.20
CA LYS A 984 -19.65 -34.22 -44.13
C LYS A 984 -18.12 -34.35 -44.38
N GLY A 985 -17.30 -34.09 -43.36
CA GLY A 985 -15.83 -34.17 -43.45
C GLY A 985 -15.13 -32.94 -44.05
N ILE A 986 -15.86 -31.88 -44.39
CA ILE A 986 -15.32 -30.63 -44.94
C ILE A 986 -15.36 -29.53 -43.87
N LYS A 987 -14.26 -28.79 -43.69
CA LYS A 987 -14.17 -27.70 -42.72
C LYS A 987 -14.91 -26.47 -43.24
N VAL A 988 -16.04 -26.14 -42.62
CA VAL A 988 -16.97 -25.09 -43.06
C VAL A 988 -16.90 -23.82 -42.20
N THR A 989 -16.49 -23.94 -40.94
CA THR A 989 -16.45 -22.83 -39.99
C THR A 989 -15.13 -22.82 -39.23
N VAL A 990 -14.56 -21.63 -39.02
CA VAL A 990 -13.37 -21.40 -38.20
C VAL A 990 -13.71 -20.39 -37.11
N LEU A 991 -13.56 -20.77 -35.84
CA LEU A 991 -13.72 -19.84 -34.73
C LEU A 991 -12.53 -18.88 -34.66
N LYS A 992 -12.80 -17.58 -34.43
CA LYS A 992 -11.78 -16.53 -34.37
C LYS A 992 -11.60 -16.02 -32.95
N LYS A 993 -12.68 -15.51 -32.37
CA LYS A 993 -12.65 -14.83 -31.07
C LYS A 993 -13.99 -14.98 -30.37
N VAL A 994 -13.97 -15.11 -29.05
CA VAL A 994 -15.14 -14.95 -28.19
C VAL A 994 -14.98 -13.63 -27.45
N GLN A 995 -16.02 -12.81 -27.46
CA GLN A 995 -16.04 -11.52 -26.80
C GLN A 995 -17.20 -11.49 -25.81
N PRO A 996 -16.93 -11.71 -24.50
CA PRO A 996 -17.89 -11.39 -23.46
C PRO A 996 -17.97 -9.87 -23.28
N THR A 997 -19.11 -9.39 -22.77
CA THR A 997 -19.34 -7.97 -22.52
C THR A 997 -18.79 -7.54 -21.18
N GLN A 998 -18.75 -8.47 -20.21
CA GLN A 998 -18.20 -8.22 -18.88
C GLN A 998 -16.82 -8.85 -18.72
N THR A 999 -15.94 -8.13 -18.04
CA THR A 999 -14.54 -8.53 -17.83
C THR A 999 -14.38 -9.71 -16.87
N SER A 1000 -15.41 -10.01 -16.06
CA SER A 1000 -15.44 -11.12 -15.11
C SER A 1000 -15.78 -12.48 -15.75
N THR A 1001 -16.28 -12.48 -16.98
CA THR A 1001 -16.75 -13.68 -17.67
C THR A 1001 -15.60 -14.30 -18.45
N GLN A 1002 -15.18 -15.50 -18.05
CA GLN A 1002 -14.08 -16.22 -18.70
C GLN A 1002 -14.65 -17.22 -19.69
N CYS A 1003 -14.27 -17.09 -20.96
CA CYS A 1003 -14.68 -17.97 -22.04
C CYS A 1003 -13.48 -18.68 -22.63
N ASN A 1004 -13.53 -20.01 -22.68
CA ASN A 1004 -12.51 -20.84 -23.29
C ASN A 1004 -13.11 -21.58 -24.50
N MET A 1005 -12.38 -21.55 -25.61
CA MET A 1005 -12.64 -22.43 -26.73
C MET A 1005 -11.99 -23.77 -26.41
N THR A 1006 -12.75 -24.86 -26.47
CA THR A 1006 -12.20 -26.21 -26.29
C THR A 1006 -11.82 -26.79 -27.64
N ASP A 1007 -10.69 -27.48 -27.72
CA ASP A 1007 -10.29 -28.26 -28.92
C ASP A 1007 -10.99 -29.63 -28.99
N GLU A 1008 -11.78 -29.99 -27.98
CA GLU A 1008 -12.58 -31.20 -27.94
C GLU A 1008 -13.64 -31.18 -29.05
N THR A 1009 -13.52 -32.14 -29.96
CA THR A 1009 -14.42 -32.32 -31.10
C THR A 1009 -15.34 -33.50 -30.78
N ILE A 1010 -16.64 -33.21 -30.57
CA ILE A 1010 -17.62 -34.23 -30.20
C ILE A 1010 -18.19 -34.85 -31.48
N SER A 1011 -17.97 -36.15 -31.68
CA SER A 1011 -18.64 -36.96 -32.70
C SER A 1011 -19.35 -38.14 -32.04
N ARG A 1012 -20.61 -38.38 -32.41
CA ARG A 1012 -21.57 -39.27 -31.74
C ARG A 1012 -21.02 -40.67 -31.41
N SER A 1013 -20.92 -40.98 -30.11
CA SER A 1013 -21.20 -42.32 -29.57
C SER A 1013 -21.49 -42.24 -28.07
N ASP A 1014 -22.74 -41.98 -27.67
CA ASP A 1014 -23.39 -42.71 -26.58
C ASP A 1014 -24.85 -42.29 -26.37
N LYS A 1015 -25.60 -43.22 -25.80
CA LYS A 1015 -27.06 -43.33 -25.80
C LYS A 1015 -27.77 -42.28 -24.92
N SER A 1016 -28.55 -41.38 -25.53
CA SER A 1016 -29.79 -40.84 -24.94
C SER A 1016 -30.64 -40.13 -25.99
N ASN A 1017 -31.96 -40.27 -25.90
CA ASN A 1017 -32.99 -39.72 -26.79
C ASN A 1017 -33.19 -38.19 -26.63
N ASP A 1018 -32.11 -37.42 -26.64
CA ASP A 1018 -32.20 -35.95 -26.62
C ASP A 1018 -31.55 -35.37 -27.87
N LEU A 1019 -32.14 -34.29 -28.37
CA LEU A 1019 -31.74 -33.53 -29.55
C LEU A 1019 -30.32 -32.96 -29.35
N SER A 1020 -29.28 -33.78 -29.51
CA SER A 1020 -27.91 -33.29 -29.48
C SER A 1020 -27.71 -32.35 -30.68
N PRO A 1021 -27.25 -31.12 -30.48
CA PRO A 1021 -27.18 -30.12 -31.55
C PRO A 1021 -26.13 -30.41 -32.64
N CYS A 1022 -25.37 -31.50 -32.49
CA CYS A 1022 -24.35 -31.96 -33.43
C CYS A 1022 -24.64 -33.40 -33.87
N ASN A 1023 -25.81 -33.60 -34.50
CA ASN A 1023 -26.34 -34.95 -34.75
C ASN A 1023 -25.67 -35.67 -35.94
N THR A 1024 -24.89 -34.98 -36.77
CA THR A 1024 -24.23 -35.52 -37.98
C THR A 1024 -22.79 -35.04 -38.23
N ASP A 1025 -22.30 -34.07 -37.46
CA ASP A 1025 -21.17 -33.21 -37.85
C ASP A 1025 -20.24 -32.93 -36.65
N ILE A 1026 -18.97 -32.57 -36.94
CA ILE A 1026 -18.01 -32.26 -35.88
C ILE A 1026 -18.22 -30.82 -35.43
N CYS A 1027 -18.51 -30.66 -34.14
CA CYS A 1027 -18.67 -29.36 -33.50
C CYS A 1027 -17.51 -29.03 -32.57
N GLN A 1028 -17.27 -27.73 -32.42
CA GLN A 1028 -16.38 -27.17 -31.43
C GLN A 1028 -17.23 -26.46 -30.36
N ALA A 1029 -16.89 -26.66 -29.09
CA ALA A 1029 -17.59 -26.03 -27.98
C ALA A 1029 -16.86 -24.78 -27.47
N VAL A 1030 -17.65 -23.77 -27.09
CA VAL A 1030 -17.21 -22.60 -26.34
C VAL A 1030 -17.86 -22.68 -24.96
N LYS A 1031 -17.03 -22.70 -23.90
CA LYS A 1031 -17.49 -22.73 -22.52
C LYS A 1031 -17.23 -21.39 -21.85
N CYS A 1032 -18.27 -20.79 -21.29
CA CYS A 1032 -18.18 -19.52 -20.58
C CYS A 1032 -18.68 -19.67 -19.15
N ALA A 1033 -17.87 -19.27 -18.17
CA ALA A 1033 -18.25 -19.22 -16.77
C ALA A 1033 -18.90 -17.87 -16.45
N ILE A 1034 -20.16 -17.90 -16.00
CA ILE A 1034 -21.02 -16.73 -15.81
C ILE A 1034 -21.52 -16.71 -14.37
N MET A 1035 -21.30 -15.58 -13.68
CA MET A 1035 -21.71 -15.38 -12.28
C MET A 1035 -22.68 -14.21 -12.09
N ILE A 1036 -22.99 -13.49 -13.15
CA ILE A 1036 -23.79 -12.26 -13.11
C ILE A 1036 -25.17 -12.48 -13.71
N SER A 1037 -26.08 -11.55 -13.40
CA SER A 1037 -27.50 -11.66 -13.80
C SER A 1037 -27.77 -11.31 -15.27
N LYS A 1038 -26.84 -10.60 -15.95
CA LYS A 1038 -26.96 -10.22 -17.35
C LYS A 1038 -25.60 -10.29 -18.04
N GLU A 1039 -25.52 -10.98 -19.16
CA GLU A 1039 -24.29 -11.13 -19.94
C GLU A 1039 -24.62 -11.27 -21.43
N ASP A 1040 -23.85 -10.60 -22.28
CA ASP A 1040 -23.91 -10.76 -23.73
C ASP A 1040 -22.60 -11.40 -24.21
N ILE A 1041 -22.71 -12.57 -24.85
CA ILE A 1041 -21.57 -13.31 -25.40
C ILE A 1041 -21.66 -13.29 -26.92
N ILE A 1042 -20.64 -12.72 -27.54
CA ILE A 1042 -20.52 -12.64 -29.00
C ILE A 1042 -19.40 -13.57 -29.45
N VAL A 1043 -19.74 -14.58 -30.26
CA VAL A 1043 -18.76 -15.49 -30.86
C VAL A 1043 -18.53 -15.10 -32.32
N HIS A 1044 -17.30 -14.71 -32.64
CA HIS A 1044 -16.85 -14.41 -34.00
C HIS A 1044 -16.36 -15.69 -34.66
N ALA A 1045 -16.96 -16.03 -35.80
CA ALA A 1045 -16.57 -17.15 -36.63
C ALA A 1045 -16.42 -16.73 -38.09
N GLU A 1046 -15.64 -17.50 -38.85
CA GLU A 1046 -15.43 -17.32 -40.28
C GLU A 1046 -15.98 -18.53 -41.02
N LEU A 1047 -16.95 -18.30 -41.89
CA LEU A 1047 -17.53 -19.30 -42.78
C LEU A 1047 -16.70 -19.40 -44.06
N ASN A 1048 -16.27 -20.61 -44.42
CA ASN A 1048 -15.58 -20.89 -45.68
C ASN A 1048 -16.62 -21.13 -46.79
N LEU A 1049 -16.79 -20.14 -47.66
CA LEU A 1049 -17.83 -20.17 -48.69
C LEU A 1049 -17.52 -21.18 -49.80
N GLU A 1050 -16.25 -21.37 -50.16
CA GLU A 1050 -15.82 -22.37 -51.16
C GLU A 1050 -16.12 -23.80 -50.67
N ALA A 1051 -15.81 -24.08 -49.41
CA ALA A 1051 -16.12 -25.35 -48.76
C ALA A 1051 -17.63 -25.60 -48.67
N LEU A 1052 -18.40 -24.56 -48.33
CA LEU A 1052 -19.86 -24.62 -48.24
C LEU A 1052 -20.53 -24.84 -49.60
N GLN A 1053 -19.99 -24.33 -50.70
CA GLN A 1053 -20.51 -24.61 -52.05
C GLN A 1053 -20.47 -26.10 -52.42
N GLN A 1054 -19.54 -26.87 -51.85
CA GLN A 1054 -19.43 -28.32 -52.07
C GLN A 1054 -20.45 -29.12 -51.24
N VAL A 1055 -20.80 -28.61 -50.06
CA VAL A 1055 -21.68 -29.29 -49.09
C VAL A 1055 -23.15 -28.94 -49.30
N VAL A 1056 -23.45 -27.70 -49.69
CA VAL A 1056 -24.81 -27.17 -49.85
C VAL A 1056 -25.32 -27.43 -51.27
N GLU A 1057 -26.44 -28.14 -51.39
CA GLU A 1057 -27.08 -28.47 -52.68
C GLU A 1057 -28.02 -27.34 -53.13
N GLU A 1058 -29.05 -27.02 -52.32
CA GLU A 1058 -29.98 -25.91 -52.55
C GLU A 1058 -30.10 -25.00 -51.31
N LYS A 1059 -30.34 -25.63 -50.16
CA LYS A 1059 -30.47 -24.99 -48.85
C LYS A 1059 -29.87 -25.90 -47.77
N LEU A 1060 -29.17 -25.32 -46.81
CA LEU A 1060 -28.70 -26.01 -45.61
C LEU A 1060 -28.87 -25.11 -44.38
N ASP A 1061 -29.43 -25.66 -43.31
CA ASP A 1061 -29.61 -24.94 -42.04
C ASP A 1061 -28.49 -25.33 -41.08
N LEU A 1062 -27.56 -24.41 -40.84
CA LEU A 1062 -26.49 -24.59 -39.87
C LEU A 1062 -27.02 -24.16 -38.49
N VAL A 1063 -27.18 -25.12 -37.57
CA VAL A 1063 -27.72 -24.89 -36.23
C VAL A 1063 -26.58 -24.74 -35.22
N VAL A 1064 -26.57 -23.62 -34.50
CA VAL A 1064 -25.69 -23.35 -33.35
C VAL A 1064 -26.56 -23.36 -32.11
N SER A 1065 -26.20 -24.13 -31.09
CA SER A 1065 -26.99 -24.25 -29.86
C SER A 1065 -26.23 -23.74 -28.65
N ALA A 1066 -26.94 -23.23 -27.66
CA ALA A 1066 -26.39 -22.88 -26.37
C ALA A 1066 -27.23 -23.48 -25.24
N GLU A 1067 -26.55 -23.97 -24.20
CA GLU A 1067 -27.16 -24.52 -22.98
C GLU A 1067 -26.46 -23.98 -21.73
N ILE A 1068 -27.25 -23.60 -20.72
CA ILE A 1068 -26.76 -23.18 -19.40
C ILE A 1068 -26.78 -24.38 -18.45
N ASN A 1069 -25.60 -24.78 -18.00
CA ASN A 1069 -25.39 -25.80 -16.97
C ASN A 1069 -25.19 -25.15 -15.60
N TYR A 1070 -25.57 -25.88 -14.54
CA TYR A 1070 -25.43 -25.44 -13.15
C TYR A 1070 -25.36 -26.66 -12.22
N ASN A 1071 -24.99 -26.44 -10.95
CA ASN A 1071 -24.98 -27.51 -9.95
C ASN A 1071 -26.37 -27.71 -9.31
N PRO A 1072 -27.10 -28.81 -9.60
CA PRO A 1072 -28.45 -29.04 -9.10
C PRO A 1072 -28.51 -29.39 -7.60
N SER A 1073 -27.36 -29.65 -6.98
CA SER A 1073 -27.27 -29.91 -5.54
C SER A 1073 -27.35 -28.63 -4.71
N LEU A 1074 -27.00 -27.49 -5.31
CA LEU A 1074 -26.92 -26.18 -4.64
C LEU A 1074 -27.96 -25.18 -5.16
N TYR A 1075 -28.38 -25.32 -6.43
CA TYR A 1075 -29.25 -24.36 -7.08
C TYR A 1075 -30.46 -25.02 -7.74
N ALA A 1076 -31.54 -24.26 -7.86
CA ALA A 1076 -32.76 -24.68 -8.55
C ALA A 1076 -33.18 -23.64 -9.59
N ALA A 1077 -33.31 -24.05 -10.85
CA ALA A 1077 -33.80 -23.16 -11.91
C ALA A 1077 -35.34 -23.10 -11.89
N LEU A 1078 -35.93 -21.91 -11.75
CA LEU A 1078 -37.40 -21.75 -11.71
C LEU A 1078 -38.06 -21.98 -13.08
N LYS A 1079 -37.31 -21.90 -14.19
CA LYS A 1079 -37.79 -22.09 -15.57
C LYS A 1079 -36.80 -22.87 -16.42
N LEU A 1080 -36.81 -24.20 -16.33
CA LEU A 1080 -35.89 -25.08 -17.09
C LEU A 1080 -35.97 -24.92 -18.62
N SER A 1081 -37.14 -24.54 -19.16
CA SER A 1081 -37.34 -24.38 -20.61
C SER A 1081 -36.52 -23.26 -21.25
N ASN A 1082 -35.99 -22.32 -20.44
CA ASN A 1082 -35.33 -21.11 -20.93
C ASN A 1082 -33.79 -21.19 -20.85
N LEU A 1083 -33.26 -22.35 -20.43
CA LEU A 1083 -31.82 -22.61 -20.28
C LEU A 1083 -31.18 -23.12 -21.58
N LYS A 1084 -31.97 -23.38 -22.62
CA LYS A 1084 -31.50 -23.86 -23.93
C LYS A 1084 -32.06 -22.96 -25.04
N GLU A 1085 -31.22 -22.55 -25.98
CA GLU A 1085 -31.61 -21.80 -27.17
C GLU A 1085 -30.74 -22.16 -28.39
N THR A 1086 -31.23 -21.83 -29.59
CA THR A 1086 -30.53 -22.14 -30.86
C THR A 1086 -30.58 -20.99 -31.86
N ILE A 1087 -29.48 -20.75 -32.57
CA ILE A 1087 -29.36 -19.88 -33.75
C ILE A 1087 -29.33 -20.76 -35.01
N THR A 1088 -30.16 -20.45 -36.00
CA THR A 1088 -30.12 -21.09 -37.31
C THR A 1088 -29.54 -20.13 -38.35
N VAL A 1089 -28.50 -20.56 -39.08
CA VAL A 1089 -27.97 -19.85 -40.25
C VAL A 1089 -28.44 -20.57 -41.51
N MET A 1090 -29.24 -19.88 -42.33
CA MET A 1090 -29.75 -20.42 -43.59
C MET A 1090 -28.75 -20.16 -44.71
N LEU A 1091 -28.17 -21.22 -45.23
CA LEU A 1091 -27.23 -21.20 -46.34
C LEU A 1091 -27.98 -21.49 -47.64
N LEU A 1092 -27.95 -20.56 -48.58
CA LEU A 1092 -28.65 -20.67 -49.86
C LEU A 1092 -27.67 -20.73 -51.03
N LYS A 1093 -27.93 -21.63 -51.99
CA LYS A 1093 -27.17 -21.77 -53.23
C LYS A 1093 -28.08 -21.52 -54.44
N ASP A 1094 -27.84 -20.43 -55.14
CA ASP A 1094 -28.54 -20.04 -56.36
C ASP A 1094 -28.20 -21.04 -57.47
N ARG A 1095 -29.22 -21.61 -58.09
CA ARG A 1095 -29.05 -22.36 -59.35
C ARG A 1095 -28.78 -21.36 -60.47
N ILE A 1096 -27.58 -21.38 -61.06
CA ILE A 1096 -27.31 -20.68 -62.32
C ILE A 1096 -28.11 -21.40 -63.41
N PHE A 1097 -29.26 -20.86 -63.79
CA PHE A 1097 -29.90 -21.24 -65.04
C PHE A 1097 -29.05 -20.66 -66.17
N LEU A 1098 -28.40 -21.51 -66.99
CA LEU A 1098 -27.86 -21.06 -68.26
C LEU A 1098 -29.04 -20.57 -69.11
N THR A 1099 -29.23 -19.25 -69.17
CA THR A 1099 -30.26 -18.59 -69.99
C THR A 1099 -29.87 -18.59 -71.47
N LEU A 1100 -28.60 -18.83 -71.79
CA LEU A 1100 -28.06 -18.80 -73.15
C LEU A 1100 -28.74 -19.79 -74.13
N PRO A 1101 -28.94 -21.08 -73.80
CA PRO A 1101 -29.61 -22.02 -74.70
C PRO A 1101 -31.09 -21.67 -74.93
N LEU A 1102 -31.75 -21.12 -73.91
CA LEU A 1102 -33.17 -20.72 -73.98
C LEU A 1102 -33.35 -19.45 -74.84
N ILE A 1103 -32.42 -18.49 -74.72
CA ILE A 1103 -32.36 -17.29 -75.54
C ILE A 1103 -32.04 -17.66 -77.00
N ILE A 1104 -31.02 -18.49 -77.24
CA ILE A 1104 -30.68 -18.97 -78.59
C ILE A 1104 -31.86 -19.74 -79.22
N GLY A 1105 -32.53 -20.60 -78.44
CA GLY A 1105 -33.72 -21.34 -78.89
C GLY A 1105 -34.89 -20.43 -79.27
N SER A 1106 -35.18 -19.42 -78.44
CA SER A 1106 -36.24 -18.44 -78.70
C SER A 1106 -35.93 -17.54 -79.91
N ALA A 1107 -34.68 -17.12 -80.09
CA ALA A 1107 -34.25 -16.30 -81.22
C ALA A 1107 -34.28 -17.07 -82.55
N ALA A 1108 -33.82 -18.33 -82.55
CA ALA A 1108 -33.91 -19.22 -83.71
C ALA A 1108 -35.38 -19.53 -84.08
N GLY A 1109 -36.22 -19.80 -83.08
CA GLY A 1109 -37.66 -20.01 -83.27
C GLY A 1109 -38.38 -18.77 -83.82
N GLY A 1110 -38.05 -17.59 -83.30
CA GLY A 1110 -38.58 -16.30 -83.77
C GLY A 1110 -38.18 -15.98 -85.21
N LEU A 1111 -36.92 -16.24 -85.58
CA LEU A 1111 -36.44 -16.07 -86.96
C LEU A 1111 -37.11 -17.03 -87.94
N LEU A 1112 -37.34 -18.29 -87.54
CA LEU A 1112 -38.07 -19.27 -88.34
C LEU A 1112 -39.53 -18.85 -88.56
N LEU A 1113 -40.20 -18.36 -87.51
CA LEU A 1113 -41.56 -17.83 -87.61
C LEU A 1113 -41.62 -16.61 -88.55
N LEU A 1114 -40.66 -15.68 -88.43
CA LEU A 1114 -40.56 -14.51 -89.29
C LEU A 1114 -40.37 -14.92 -90.76
N ALA A 1115 -39.47 -15.85 -91.04
CA ALA A 1115 -39.25 -16.35 -92.40
C ALA A 1115 -40.52 -16.98 -92.98
N LEU A 1116 -41.26 -17.75 -92.17
CA LEU A 1116 -42.53 -18.34 -92.58
C LEU A 1116 -43.60 -17.26 -92.87
N ILE A 1117 -43.69 -16.21 -92.05
CA ILE A 1117 -44.56 -15.06 -92.29
C ILE A 1117 -44.17 -14.33 -93.58
N VAL A 1118 -42.89 -14.09 -93.83
CA VAL A 1118 -42.40 -13.44 -95.06
C VAL A 1118 -42.75 -14.28 -96.29
N ILE A 1119 -42.59 -15.61 -96.22
CA ILE A 1119 -42.99 -16.50 -97.32
C ILE A 1119 -44.50 -16.44 -97.56
N ILE A 1120 -45.31 -16.45 -96.50
CA ILE A 1120 -46.78 -16.29 -96.61
C ILE A 1120 -47.10 -14.93 -97.24
N MET A 1121 -46.51 -13.84 -96.77
CA MET A 1121 -46.72 -12.50 -97.31
C MET A 1121 -46.31 -12.39 -98.78
N TRP A 1122 -45.21 -13.06 -99.18
CA TRP A 1122 -44.78 -13.12 -100.57
C TRP A 1122 -45.78 -13.90 -101.44
N LYS A 1123 -46.26 -15.05 -100.96
CA LYS A 1123 -47.29 -15.86 -101.64
C LYS A 1123 -48.65 -15.15 -101.72
N CYS A 1124 -49.00 -14.36 -100.71
CA CYS A 1124 -50.19 -13.51 -100.68
C CYS A 1124 -50.05 -12.22 -101.50
N GLY A 1125 -48.94 -12.03 -102.24
CA GLY A 1125 -48.79 -10.94 -103.21
C GLY A 1125 -48.50 -9.57 -102.61
N PHE A 1126 -48.19 -9.48 -101.32
CA PHE A 1126 -48.01 -8.21 -100.59
C PHE A 1126 -46.88 -7.34 -101.14
N PHE A 1127 -45.84 -7.95 -101.72
CA PHE A 1127 -44.64 -7.24 -102.23
C PHE A 1127 -44.68 -6.92 -103.74
N LYS A 1128 -45.80 -7.09 -104.44
CA LYS A 1128 -45.95 -6.64 -105.82
C LYS A 1128 -46.51 -5.21 -105.86
N ARG A 1129 -45.63 -4.21 -105.77
CA ARG A 1129 -45.95 -2.83 -106.15
C ARG A 1129 -45.11 -2.41 -107.35
N THR A 1130 -45.78 -2.24 -108.48
CA THR A 1130 -45.28 -1.62 -109.71
C THR A 1130 -45.30 -0.11 -109.56
N TYR A 1131 -44.13 0.54 -109.64
CA TYR A 1131 -44.03 1.94 -110.06
C TYR A 1131 -43.00 2.02 -111.17
N LYS A 1132 -43.54 2.03 -112.40
CA LYS A 1132 -42.92 2.63 -113.57
C LYS A 1132 -42.94 4.16 -113.38
N ASP A 1133 -41.89 4.77 -113.91
CA ASP A 1133 -41.74 6.17 -114.31
C ASP A 1133 -41.59 7.24 -113.21
N LEU A 1134 -40.33 7.64 -113.01
CA LEU A 1134 -39.92 9.05 -112.85
C LEU A 1134 -38.48 9.19 -113.37
N ARG A 1135 -38.38 9.62 -114.63
CA ARG A 1135 -37.24 10.30 -115.26
C ARG A 1135 -37.80 11.67 -115.65
N GLU A 1136 -37.00 12.72 -115.43
CA GLU A 1136 -37.29 14.18 -115.45
C GLU A 1136 -37.71 14.81 -114.11
#